data_AF-A0A9C6WA31-F1
#
_entry.id   AF-A0A9C6WA31-F1
#
_cell.length_a   1.000
_cell.length_b   1.000
_cell.length_c   1.000
_cell.angle_alpha   90.00
_cell.angle_beta   90.00
_cell.angle_gamma   90.00
#
_symmetry.space_group_name_H-M   'P 1'
#
loop_
_entity.id
_entity.type
_entity.pdbx_description
1 polymer ?
#
loop_
_entity_poly.entity_id
_entity_poly.type
_entity_poly.pdbx_seq_one_letter_code
_entity_poly.pdbx_strand_id
1 'polypeptide(L)'
;MAWRDGCTVQILQHGRFFIAASVLTAGSNDPYGVLGVYLSSNDQHRMAQFTELTSVTQQFDGKVVLMGDFNAISNQLEKEGGGAKSPSSIETFNSFIDDNFLIDIGMVGRPFTWSNRRRGDELIQERLDRFLVGVDWQQLYPNATVLRLLESGSDHAPLLLDSNPRTERSKHRFKFQERWYSNDEIRQIIREVWHEQVDGSAMYILAKKIKRCRHKIVKWQQEHRSNSKVEIDLLQSKLEELRLAGIHGGDIISEIEDKLEKALQNEESYWKDKFRVKWLKSVATSNAGIASVAESYFKDIFSSTCHENPEPLFTDFEPKVTAQMKRRLQRPVTMEKVKRATFSIHPQSAPGDDEGLSFLLHKAEQNRLIQGLQIHRRCPKVNHLLFADDSILFCKASPEACSNILHLLNSYESISGQRDKYLGLPSTVSKSKKASFSMIKEKVRKRIQGLKRNLLSSGGRHILLKAVGEAIPIYTLSCFKLPDGLISEIHSLLSQFWWGQKGSERRMAWISWDTMTRPRKEGGLGFKDLRIQNLALLEIGVLPSWGWRSILEGRKIVQKGLNWAVGTSEDIRTFEDSWLPPPYPLMISDMPNRQAISELFPRVKDLITEDRNWNQNLIQELFSQDVANMILPVKIQQSRDKLQ
;
A
#
# COMPACT_ATOMS: atom_id res chain seq x y z
N MET A 1 -27.32 16.42 -7.88
CA MET A 1 -27.17 15.01 -7.42
C MET A 1 -26.08 14.34 -8.24
N ALA A 2 -25.30 13.45 -7.62
CA ALA A 2 -24.34 12.61 -8.33
C ALA A 2 -24.66 11.15 -7.98
N TRP A 3 -24.72 10.27 -8.97
CA TRP A 3 -25.01 8.85 -8.79
C TRP A 3 -23.90 8.00 -9.41
N ARG A 4 -23.82 6.72 -9.01
CA ARG A 4 -22.82 5.77 -9.52
C ARG A 4 -23.23 5.20 -10.87
N ASP A 5 -22.25 4.74 -11.65
CA ASP A 5 -22.49 3.92 -12.83
C ASP A 5 -23.32 2.68 -12.45
N GLY A 6 -24.42 2.45 -13.19
CA GLY A 6 -25.38 1.37 -12.94
C GLY A 6 -26.65 1.77 -12.19
N CYS A 7 -26.78 3.00 -11.68
CA CYS A 7 -28.06 3.52 -11.19
C CYS A 7 -28.70 4.43 -12.24
N THR A 8 -29.97 4.19 -12.56
CA THR A 8 -30.76 5.07 -13.41
C THR A 8 -31.63 5.96 -12.53
N VAL A 9 -31.49 7.27 -12.68
CA VAL A 9 -32.28 8.26 -11.95
C VAL A 9 -33.07 9.09 -12.96
N GLN A 10 -34.39 9.12 -12.81
CA GLN A 10 -35.29 9.90 -13.65
C GLN A 10 -36.07 10.89 -12.79
N ILE A 11 -35.91 12.18 -13.05
CA ILE A 11 -36.72 13.21 -12.40
C ILE A 11 -38.16 13.07 -12.91
N LEU A 12 -39.12 12.95 -11.99
CA LEU A 12 -40.53 12.83 -12.31
C LEU A 12 -41.25 14.17 -12.20
N GLN A 13 -41.02 14.87 -11.08
CA GLN A 13 -41.66 16.15 -10.78
C GLN A 13 -40.71 17.00 -9.93
N HIS A 14 -40.85 18.32 -10.00
CA HIS A 14 -40.20 19.24 -9.08
C HIS A 14 -41.13 20.40 -8.75
N GLY A 15 -41.02 20.90 -7.52
CA GLY A 15 -41.71 22.09 -7.04
C GLY A 15 -40.71 23.15 -6.59
N ARG A 16 -41.21 24.22 -5.97
CA ARG A 16 -40.34 25.31 -5.44
C ARG A 16 -39.47 24.87 -4.26
N PHE A 17 -39.86 23.80 -3.57
CA PHE A 17 -39.24 23.34 -2.34
C PHE A 17 -38.95 21.83 -2.34
N PHE A 18 -39.19 21.14 -3.46
CA PHE A 18 -38.88 19.72 -3.58
C PHE A 18 -38.47 19.29 -5.00
N ILE A 19 -37.78 18.17 -5.08
CA ILE A 19 -37.53 17.43 -6.32
C ILE A 19 -37.82 15.95 -6.09
N ALA A 20 -38.68 15.37 -6.92
CA ALA A 20 -39.04 13.96 -6.88
C ALA A 20 -38.42 13.23 -8.07
N ALA A 21 -37.75 12.11 -7.80
CA ALA A 21 -37.11 11.28 -8.81
C ALA A 21 -37.41 9.80 -8.55
N SER A 22 -37.53 9.03 -9.63
CA SER A 22 -37.51 7.57 -9.60
C SER A 22 -36.07 7.08 -9.70
N VAL A 23 -35.70 6.13 -8.86
CA VAL A 23 -34.37 5.52 -8.80
C VAL A 23 -34.46 4.03 -9.06
N LEU A 24 -33.74 3.56 -10.07
CA LEU A 24 -33.55 2.14 -10.39
C LEU A 24 -32.08 1.76 -10.16
N THR A 25 -31.84 0.83 -9.23
CA THR A 25 -30.50 0.33 -8.90
C THR A 25 -30.08 -0.83 -9.81
N ALA A 26 -28.80 -0.91 -10.18
CA ALA A 26 -28.23 -2.02 -10.97
C ALA A 26 -28.59 -3.39 -10.38
N GLY A 27 -29.25 -4.22 -11.18
CA GLY A 27 -29.68 -5.57 -10.79
C GLY A 27 -31.05 -5.65 -10.11
N SER A 28 -31.74 -4.51 -9.92
CA SER A 28 -33.16 -4.47 -9.54
C SER A 28 -34.02 -4.10 -10.74
N ASN A 29 -35.20 -4.72 -10.85
CA ASN A 29 -36.24 -4.35 -11.82
C ASN A 29 -37.33 -3.46 -11.21
N ASP A 30 -37.20 -3.12 -9.93
CA ASP A 30 -38.21 -2.43 -9.15
C ASP A 30 -37.66 -1.07 -8.69
N PRO A 31 -38.16 0.05 -9.25
CA PRO A 31 -37.73 1.39 -8.89
C PRO A 31 -38.40 1.89 -7.60
N TYR A 32 -37.75 2.83 -6.92
CA TYR A 32 -38.33 3.52 -5.76
C TYR A 32 -38.21 5.04 -5.88
N GLY A 33 -39.09 5.76 -5.19
CA GLY A 33 -39.13 7.21 -5.16
C GLY A 33 -38.10 7.83 -4.23
N VAL A 34 -37.51 8.93 -4.66
CA VAL A 34 -36.62 9.76 -3.87
C VAL A 34 -37.06 11.21 -3.98
N LEU A 35 -37.42 11.81 -2.85
CA LEU A 35 -37.85 13.20 -2.74
C LEU A 35 -36.81 13.99 -1.94
N GLY A 36 -36.14 14.94 -2.59
CA GLY A 36 -35.33 15.95 -1.90
C GLY A 36 -36.19 17.14 -1.51
N VAL A 37 -36.20 17.58 -0.25
CA VAL A 37 -37.06 18.67 0.27
C VAL A 37 -36.26 19.78 0.95
N TYR A 38 -36.78 21.00 0.89
CA TYR A 38 -36.29 22.18 1.62
C TYR A 38 -37.49 23.03 2.04
N LEU A 39 -38.02 22.79 3.24
CA LEU A 39 -39.29 23.35 3.70
C LEU A 39 -39.11 24.71 4.38
N SER A 40 -40.20 25.47 4.46
CA SER A 40 -40.20 26.79 5.10
C SER A 40 -40.02 26.68 6.61
N SER A 41 -39.27 27.61 7.20
CA SER A 41 -39.22 27.81 8.65
C SER A 41 -40.52 28.42 9.21
N ASN A 42 -41.38 28.97 8.37
CA ASN A 42 -42.71 29.47 8.75
C ASN A 42 -43.74 28.33 8.78
N ASP A 43 -44.40 28.16 9.92
CA ASP A 43 -45.33 27.05 10.18
C ASP A 43 -46.52 27.01 9.21
N GLN A 44 -47.10 28.16 8.86
CA GLN A 44 -48.25 28.22 7.94
C GLN A 44 -47.86 27.81 6.52
N HIS A 45 -46.72 28.30 6.03
CA HIS A 45 -46.21 27.90 4.72
C HIS A 45 -45.82 26.42 4.70
N ARG A 46 -45.18 25.94 5.77
CA ARG A 46 -44.77 24.54 5.88
C ARG A 46 -45.97 23.59 5.91
N MET A 47 -47.07 23.95 6.55
CA MET A 47 -48.31 23.16 6.53
C MET A 47 -48.86 22.97 5.10
N ALA A 48 -48.90 24.04 4.29
CA ALA A 48 -49.29 23.93 2.89
C ALA A 48 -48.32 23.06 2.07
N GLN A 49 -47.02 23.13 2.37
CA GLN A 49 -46.00 22.29 1.73
C GLN A 49 -46.15 20.81 2.10
N PHE A 50 -46.57 20.49 3.33
CA PHE A 50 -46.87 19.11 3.73
C PHE A 50 -48.04 18.54 2.93
N THR A 51 -49.12 19.30 2.74
CA THR A 51 -50.25 18.87 1.91
C THR A 51 -49.83 18.54 0.47
N GLU A 52 -48.96 19.37 -0.12
CA GLU A 52 -48.43 19.12 -1.46
C GLU A 52 -47.52 17.87 -1.48
N LEU A 53 -46.62 17.72 -0.50
CA LEU A 53 -45.77 16.52 -0.39
C LEU A 53 -46.56 15.23 -0.22
N THR A 54 -47.70 15.27 0.48
CA THR A 54 -48.58 14.10 0.63
C THR A 54 -49.03 13.59 -0.74
N SER A 55 -49.47 14.49 -1.62
CA SER A 55 -49.91 14.12 -2.98
C SER A 55 -48.79 13.50 -3.84
N VAL A 56 -47.54 13.91 -3.63
CA VAL A 56 -46.38 13.38 -4.37
C VAL A 56 -45.92 12.05 -3.79
N THR A 57 -45.94 11.92 -2.47
CA THR A 57 -45.51 10.72 -1.74
C THR A 57 -46.39 9.52 -2.07
N GLN A 58 -47.71 9.74 -2.19
CA GLN A 58 -48.68 8.70 -2.55
C GLN A 58 -48.46 8.09 -3.95
N GLN A 59 -47.73 8.76 -4.86
CA GLN A 59 -47.45 8.23 -6.20
C GLN A 59 -46.48 7.04 -6.19
N PHE A 60 -45.78 6.80 -5.09
CA PHE A 60 -44.71 5.80 -4.98
C PHE A 60 -45.12 4.55 -4.20
N ASP A 61 -46.40 4.42 -3.83
CA ASP A 61 -46.99 3.22 -3.21
C ASP A 61 -46.11 2.64 -2.09
N GLY A 62 -45.74 3.46 -1.12
CA GLY A 62 -44.92 3.06 0.05
C GLY A 62 -43.42 2.87 -0.22
N LYS A 63 -42.96 2.82 -1.47
CA LYS A 63 -41.53 2.69 -1.84
C LYS A 63 -40.88 4.06 -2.06
N VAL A 64 -40.77 4.85 -1.00
CA VAL A 64 -40.30 6.24 -1.08
C VAL A 64 -39.32 6.62 0.02
N VAL A 65 -38.38 7.52 -0.31
CA VAL A 65 -37.47 8.16 0.64
C VAL A 65 -37.58 9.67 0.49
N LEU A 66 -38.04 10.36 1.53
CA LEU A 66 -37.98 11.81 1.64
C LEU A 66 -36.71 12.19 2.40
N MET A 67 -35.95 13.15 1.87
CA MET A 67 -34.71 13.61 2.48
C MET A 67 -34.53 15.12 2.36
N GLY A 68 -34.00 15.74 3.42
CA GLY A 68 -33.63 17.14 3.39
C GLY A 68 -34.01 17.88 4.65
N ASP A 69 -34.12 19.21 4.52
CA ASP A 69 -34.42 20.11 5.61
C ASP A 69 -35.94 20.31 5.71
N PHE A 70 -36.52 19.77 6.79
CA PHE A 70 -37.95 19.89 7.06
C PHE A 70 -38.27 21.14 7.87
N ASN A 71 -37.27 21.83 8.43
CA ASN A 71 -37.47 22.94 9.35
C ASN A 71 -38.50 22.65 10.48
N ALA A 72 -38.58 21.38 10.90
CA ALA A 72 -39.53 20.90 11.91
C ALA A 72 -38.89 19.86 12.84
N ILE A 73 -39.36 19.83 14.09
CA ILE A 73 -38.99 18.81 15.09
C ILE A 73 -40.21 17.96 15.43
N SER A 74 -40.02 16.67 15.67
CA SER A 74 -41.09 15.72 16.04
C SER A 74 -41.28 15.60 17.55
N ASN A 75 -40.29 16.07 18.33
CA ASN A 75 -40.36 16.12 19.78
C ASN A 75 -39.57 17.32 20.31
N GLN A 76 -40.03 17.92 21.41
CA GLN A 76 -39.32 19.00 22.11
C GLN A 76 -37.89 18.61 22.54
N LEU A 77 -37.63 17.32 22.80
CA LEU A 77 -36.29 16.80 23.11
C LEU A 77 -35.29 16.96 21.95
N GLU A 78 -35.76 17.21 20.73
CA GLU A 78 -34.91 17.45 19.56
C GLU A 78 -34.50 18.92 19.42
N LYS A 79 -34.75 19.72 20.45
CA LYS A 79 -34.34 21.11 20.56
C LYS A 79 -33.61 21.35 21.88
N GLU A 80 -32.51 22.08 21.80
CA GLU A 80 -31.77 22.59 22.95
C GLU A 80 -31.57 24.11 22.81
N GLY A 81 -31.77 24.83 23.91
CA GLY A 81 -31.68 26.29 23.95
C GLY A 81 -32.88 27.04 23.35
N GLY A 82 -33.07 28.28 23.78
CA GLY A 82 -34.20 29.13 23.41
C GLY A 82 -35.55 28.67 24.00
N GLY A 83 -36.64 29.29 23.52
CA GLY A 83 -38.00 28.94 23.96
C GLY A 83 -38.49 27.60 23.40
N ALA A 84 -39.45 26.96 24.09
CA ALA A 84 -40.09 25.74 23.62
C ALA A 84 -40.76 25.95 22.24
N LYS A 85 -40.76 24.92 21.40
CA LYS A 85 -41.51 24.96 20.14
C LYS A 85 -43.01 24.83 20.42
N SER A 86 -43.81 25.42 19.54
CA SER A 86 -45.26 25.32 19.61
C SER A 86 -45.70 23.84 19.52
N PRO A 87 -46.51 23.34 20.47
CA PRO A 87 -47.04 21.97 20.41
C PRO A 87 -47.77 21.68 19.11
N SER A 88 -48.52 22.66 18.60
CA SER A 88 -49.26 22.54 17.32
C SER A 88 -48.32 22.36 16.12
N SER A 89 -47.14 22.99 16.13
CA SER A 89 -46.16 22.78 15.06
C SER A 89 -45.53 21.39 15.11
N ILE A 90 -45.33 20.84 16.31
CA ILE A 90 -44.80 19.48 16.48
C ILE A 90 -45.85 18.46 16.03
N GLU A 91 -47.10 18.65 16.47
CA GLU A 91 -48.24 17.82 16.09
C GLU A 91 -48.46 17.81 14.58
N THR A 92 -48.45 18.98 13.93
CA THR A 92 -48.59 19.09 12.47
C THR A 92 -47.53 18.28 11.72
N PHE A 93 -46.28 18.26 12.20
CA PHE A 93 -45.22 17.48 11.58
C PHE A 93 -45.39 15.98 11.81
N ASN A 94 -45.80 15.57 13.02
CA ASN A 94 -46.07 14.16 13.32
C ASN A 94 -47.27 13.64 12.52
N SER A 95 -48.35 14.42 12.42
CA SER A 95 -49.50 14.08 11.55
C SER A 95 -49.07 13.89 10.11
N PHE A 96 -48.20 14.76 9.56
CA PHE A 96 -47.67 14.56 8.21
C PHE A 96 -46.91 13.23 8.05
N ILE A 97 -46.10 12.84 9.04
CA ILE A 97 -45.37 11.57 9.03
C ILE A 97 -46.37 10.40 9.05
N ASP A 98 -47.33 10.46 9.96
CA ASP A 98 -48.31 9.39 10.20
C ASP A 98 -49.28 9.22 9.01
N ASP A 99 -49.83 10.32 8.48
CA ASP A 99 -50.76 10.33 7.35
C ASP A 99 -50.15 9.78 6.06
N ASN A 100 -48.82 9.83 5.95
CA ASN A 100 -48.07 9.31 4.81
C ASN A 100 -47.43 7.94 5.07
N PHE A 101 -47.71 7.32 6.22
CA PHE A 101 -47.12 6.04 6.65
C PHE A 101 -45.58 6.06 6.55
N LEU A 102 -44.97 7.18 6.96
CA LEU A 102 -43.53 7.36 6.92
C LEU A 102 -42.90 6.93 8.25
N ILE A 103 -41.67 6.45 8.16
CA ILE A 103 -40.85 6.04 9.28
C ILE A 103 -39.63 6.96 9.33
N ASP A 104 -39.41 7.61 10.47
CA ASP A 104 -38.12 8.24 10.78
C ASP A 104 -37.13 7.15 11.20
N ILE A 105 -36.15 6.86 10.34
CA ILE A 105 -35.08 5.86 10.61
C ILE A 105 -34.23 6.27 11.84
N GLY A 106 -34.36 7.52 12.30
CA GLY A 106 -33.51 8.08 13.32
C GLY A 106 -32.16 8.48 12.75
N MET A 107 -31.19 8.81 13.61
CA MET A 107 -29.81 9.03 13.19
C MET A 107 -28.82 8.60 14.26
N VAL A 108 -27.65 8.16 13.81
CA VAL A 108 -26.51 7.84 14.68
C VAL A 108 -25.54 9.01 14.67
N GLY A 109 -25.26 9.55 15.86
CA GLY A 109 -24.35 10.68 16.04
C GLY A 109 -24.83 11.63 17.14
N ARG A 110 -24.41 12.91 17.05
CA ARG A 110 -24.95 13.98 17.90
C ARG A 110 -26.43 14.22 17.56
N PRO A 111 -27.28 14.62 18.52
CA PRO A 111 -28.74 14.64 18.35
C PRO A 111 -29.29 15.81 17.51
N PHE A 112 -28.50 16.82 17.16
CA PHE A 112 -28.97 18.02 16.44
C PHE A 112 -28.34 18.14 15.07
N THR A 113 -29.09 18.60 14.07
CA THR A 113 -28.57 18.81 12.71
C THR A 113 -28.32 20.27 12.40
N TRP A 114 -29.01 21.19 13.06
CA TRP A 114 -28.85 22.63 12.89
C TRP A 114 -28.35 23.31 14.17
N SER A 115 -27.60 24.40 14.02
CA SER A 115 -27.25 25.31 15.12
C SER A 115 -27.18 26.76 14.65
N ASN A 116 -27.69 27.68 15.47
CA ASN A 116 -27.53 29.11 15.24
C ASN A 116 -26.09 29.62 15.44
N ARG A 117 -25.17 28.76 15.92
CA ARG A 117 -23.74 29.02 16.15
C ARG A 117 -23.43 30.17 17.11
N ARG A 118 -24.38 30.58 17.95
CA ARG A 118 -24.16 31.57 19.00
C ARG A 118 -23.49 30.92 20.22
N ARG A 119 -23.00 31.73 21.15
CA ARG A 119 -22.25 31.26 22.33
C ARG A 119 -23.09 31.41 23.60
N GLY A 120 -22.82 30.57 24.59
CA GLY A 120 -23.48 30.62 25.90
C GLY A 120 -24.98 30.35 25.79
N ASP A 121 -25.77 31.07 26.58
CA ASP A 121 -27.22 30.88 26.70
C ASP A 121 -28.01 31.22 25.42
N GLU A 122 -27.37 31.88 24.47
CA GLU A 122 -27.96 32.16 23.14
C GLU A 122 -27.81 31.00 22.15
N LEU A 123 -27.06 29.94 22.49
CA LEU A 123 -26.88 28.79 21.62
C LEU A 123 -28.22 28.04 21.48
N ILE A 124 -28.65 27.86 20.24
CA ILE A 124 -29.82 27.06 19.91
C ILE A 124 -29.40 25.96 18.93
N GLN A 125 -29.87 24.73 19.19
CA GLN A 125 -29.65 23.57 18.35
C GLN A 125 -30.95 22.81 18.13
N GLU A 126 -31.20 22.36 16.90
CA GLU A 126 -32.43 21.65 16.52
C GLU A 126 -32.12 20.49 15.55
N ARG A 127 -32.95 19.43 15.55
CA ARG A 127 -32.90 18.36 14.53
C ARG A 127 -33.93 18.64 13.42
N LEU A 128 -33.48 19.34 12.38
CA LEU A 128 -34.34 19.80 11.28
C LEU A 128 -34.22 18.94 10.02
N ASP A 129 -33.08 18.28 9.83
CA ASP A 129 -32.79 17.47 8.66
C ASP A 129 -33.12 16.00 8.92
N ARG A 130 -33.79 15.33 7.97
CA ARG A 130 -34.22 13.92 8.14
C ARG A 130 -34.15 13.11 6.85
N PHE A 131 -34.14 11.79 7.05
CA PHE A 131 -34.59 10.80 6.08
C PHE A 131 -35.86 10.15 6.63
N LEU A 132 -36.99 10.36 5.95
CA LEU A 132 -38.27 9.71 6.23
C LEU A 132 -38.53 8.70 5.12
N VAL A 133 -38.87 7.47 5.46
CA VAL A 133 -39.03 6.39 4.47
C VAL A 133 -40.39 5.74 4.56
N GLY A 134 -40.96 5.35 3.42
CA GLY A 134 -42.17 4.55 3.42
C GLY A 134 -41.91 3.12 3.90
N VAL A 135 -42.96 2.47 4.40
CA VAL A 135 -42.91 1.13 4.99
C VAL A 135 -42.30 0.11 4.02
N ASP A 136 -42.69 0.13 2.76
CA ASP A 136 -42.22 -0.85 1.77
C ASP A 136 -40.75 -0.62 1.39
N TRP A 137 -40.31 0.63 1.38
CA TRP A 137 -38.88 0.93 1.24
C TRP A 137 -38.07 0.37 2.41
N GLN A 138 -38.55 0.53 3.64
CA GLN A 138 -37.89 0.00 4.83
C GLN A 138 -37.83 -1.53 4.83
N GLN A 139 -38.83 -2.21 4.28
CA GLN A 139 -38.80 -3.68 4.12
C GLN A 139 -37.72 -4.13 3.13
N LEU A 140 -37.48 -3.38 2.06
CA LEU A 140 -36.41 -3.65 1.10
C LEU A 140 -35.02 -3.40 1.71
N TYR A 141 -34.90 -2.43 2.62
CA TYR A 141 -33.64 -2.02 3.24
C TYR A 141 -33.74 -2.06 4.78
N PRO A 142 -33.97 -3.24 5.40
CA PRO A 142 -34.32 -3.35 6.82
C PRO A 142 -33.21 -2.90 7.77
N ASN A 143 -31.97 -2.87 7.29
CA ASN A 143 -30.80 -2.45 8.06
C ASN A 143 -30.39 -0.99 7.79
N ALA A 144 -31.16 -0.24 7.01
CA ALA A 144 -30.80 1.12 6.63
C ALA A 144 -30.46 1.97 7.86
N THR A 145 -29.36 2.71 7.79
CA THR A 145 -28.86 3.54 8.89
C THR A 145 -28.53 4.94 8.40
N VAL A 146 -28.96 5.95 9.14
CA VAL A 146 -28.61 7.35 8.87
C VAL A 146 -27.46 7.77 9.78
N LEU A 147 -26.39 8.29 9.19
CA LEU A 147 -25.22 8.81 9.86
C LEU A 147 -25.20 10.33 9.78
N ARG A 148 -25.11 11.00 10.93
CA ARG A 148 -24.81 12.44 10.97
C ARG A 148 -23.33 12.67 10.75
N LEU A 149 -22.99 13.52 9.77
CA LEU A 149 -21.63 13.94 9.50
C LEU A 149 -21.27 15.22 10.27
N LEU A 150 -19.98 15.53 10.34
CA LEU A 150 -19.49 16.76 10.99
C LEU A 150 -19.88 17.99 10.14
N GLU A 151 -20.33 19.07 10.77
CA GLU A 151 -20.59 20.35 10.10
C GLU A 151 -19.31 20.84 9.40
N SER A 152 -19.39 21.12 8.11
CA SER A 152 -18.28 21.67 7.34
C SER A 152 -18.70 22.92 6.58
N GLY A 153 -18.78 24.05 7.27
CA GLY A 153 -19.06 25.35 6.66
C GLY A 153 -20.53 25.77 6.63
N SER A 154 -21.49 24.87 6.82
CA SER A 154 -22.93 25.19 7.01
C SER A 154 -23.36 24.99 8.47
N ASP A 155 -24.29 25.82 8.90
CA ASP A 155 -25.06 25.70 10.14
C ASP A 155 -25.89 24.42 10.23
N HIS A 156 -26.04 23.70 9.12
CA HIS A 156 -26.54 22.33 9.06
C HIS A 156 -25.42 21.28 8.98
N ALA A 157 -25.69 20.12 9.60
CA ALA A 157 -24.88 18.92 9.55
C ALA A 157 -25.38 18.00 8.43
N PRO A 158 -24.53 17.60 7.47
CA PRO A 158 -24.95 16.67 6.42
C PRO A 158 -25.36 15.32 6.98
N LEU A 159 -26.42 14.73 6.44
CA LEU A 159 -26.85 13.37 6.74
C LEU A 159 -26.49 12.41 5.61
N LEU A 160 -26.12 11.18 5.97
CA LEU A 160 -25.81 10.09 5.03
C LEU A 160 -26.68 8.89 5.33
N LEU A 161 -27.57 8.53 4.41
CA LEU A 161 -28.30 7.26 4.44
C LEU A 161 -27.44 6.15 3.82
N ASP A 162 -27.13 5.13 4.63
CA ASP A 162 -26.56 3.86 4.18
C ASP A 162 -27.68 2.82 4.15
N SER A 163 -28.15 2.45 2.95
CA SER A 163 -29.29 1.54 2.78
C SER A 163 -28.94 0.07 3.00
N ASN A 164 -27.65 -0.29 3.02
CA ASN A 164 -27.22 -1.65 3.32
C ASN A 164 -25.88 -1.61 4.06
N PRO A 165 -25.89 -1.13 5.32
CA PRO A 165 -24.68 -1.05 6.10
C PRO A 165 -24.18 -2.48 6.29
N ARG A 166 -22.93 -2.72 5.89
CA ARG A 166 -22.31 -4.04 6.03
C ARG A 166 -22.48 -4.49 7.48
N THR A 167 -23.24 -5.57 7.69
CA THR A 167 -23.46 -6.20 9.01
C THR A 167 -22.17 -6.75 9.62
N GLU A 168 -21.08 -6.76 8.86
CA GLU A 168 -19.75 -6.67 9.42
C GLU A 168 -19.56 -5.30 10.10
N ARG A 169 -20.12 -5.16 11.31
CA ARG A 169 -19.30 -4.60 12.38
C ARG A 169 -18.02 -5.41 12.33
N SER A 170 -16.99 -4.84 11.71
CA SER A 170 -15.64 -5.08 12.16
C SER A 170 -15.73 -4.87 13.66
N LYS A 171 -15.82 -5.97 14.43
CA LYS A 171 -15.53 -5.94 15.85
C LYS A 171 -14.20 -5.23 15.84
N HIS A 172 -14.17 -3.97 16.30
CA HIS A 172 -12.91 -3.26 16.43
C HIS A 172 -12.11 -4.14 17.37
N ARG A 173 -11.26 -4.99 16.80
CA ARG A 173 -10.38 -5.84 17.56
C ARG A 173 -9.58 -4.84 18.35
N PHE A 174 -9.71 -4.91 19.67
CA PHE A 174 -8.83 -4.16 20.54
C PHE A 174 -7.41 -4.37 20.03
N LYS A 175 -6.76 -3.26 19.69
CA LYS A 175 -5.36 -3.23 19.30
C LYS A 175 -4.67 -2.42 20.35
N PHE A 176 -3.76 -3.07 21.06
CA PHE A 176 -2.84 -2.38 21.94
C PHE A 176 -2.05 -1.37 21.10
N GLN A 177 -1.99 -0.13 21.55
CA GLN A 177 -1.29 0.96 20.86
C GLN A 177 0.13 1.06 21.43
N GLU A 178 1.14 1.23 20.58
CA GLU A 178 2.55 1.25 21.00
C GLU A 178 2.84 2.37 22.01
N ARG A 179 2.18 3.53 21.85
CA ARG A 179 2.26 4.65 22.80
C ARG A 179 1.87 4.30 24.25
N TRP A 180 1.11 3.23 24.46
CA TRP A 180 0.75 2.76 25.81
C TRP A 180 1.89 2.04 26.51
N TYR A 181 2.97 1.69 25.80
CA TYR A 181 4.16 1.08 26.40
C TYR A 181 4.83 1.97 27.44
N SER A 182 4.83 3.28 27.21
CA SER A 182 5.47 4.27 28.09
C SER A 182 4.52 4.85 29.14
N ASN A 183 3.27 4.39 29.19
CA ASN A 183 2.29 4.88 30.16
C ASN A 183 2.34 4.00 31.43
N ASP A 184 2.71 4.60 32.55
CA ASP A 184 2.90 3.88 33.81
C ASP A 184 1.60 3.30 34.39
N GLU A 185 0.45 3.95 34.16
CA GLU A 185 -0.86 3.43 34.57
C GLU A 185 -1.25 2.16 33.79
N ILE A 186 -0.96 2.13 32.48
CA ILE A 186 -1.15 0.92 31.67
C ILE A 186 -0.21 -0.20 32.12
N ARG A 187 1.05 0.11 32.43
CA ARG A 187 2.00 -0.88 32.96
C ARG A 187 1.51 -1.46 34.28
N GLN A 188 0.97 -0.61 35.16
CA GLN A 188 0.40 -1.02 36.43
C GLN A 188 -0.81 -1.95 36.22
N ILE A 189 -1.73 -1.59 35.32
CA ILE A 189 -2.87 -2.45 34.94
C ILE A 189 -2.41 -3.83 34.46
N ILE A 190 -1.37 -3.89 33.62
CA ILE A 190 -0.85 -5.15 33.11
C ILE A 190 -0.25 -5.97 34.25
N ARG A 191 0.59 -5.37 35.11
CA ARG A 191 1.20 -6.05 36.26
C ARG A 191 0.16 -6.64 37.19
N GLU A 192 -0.84 -5.86 37.58
CA GLU A 192 -1.92 -6.31 38.46
C GLU A 192 -2.64 -7.53 37.89
N VAL A 193 -3.05 -7.48 36.62
CA VAL A 193 -3.73 -8.61 35.98
C VAL A 193 -2.80 -9.81 35.84
N TRP A 194 -1.50 -9.60 35.66
CA TRP A 194 -0.54 -10.68 35.56
C TRP A 194 -0.28 -11.40 36.89
N HIS A 195 -0.45 -10.71 38.02
CA HIS A 195 -0.35 -11.30 39.36
C HIS A 195 -1.64 -11.93 39.87
N GLU A 196 -2.78 -11.71 39.21
CA GLU A 196 -4.04 -12.38 39.56
C GLU A 196 -3.92 -13.91 39.42
N GLN A 197 -4.40 -14.64 40.43
CA GLN A 197 -4.51 -16.09 40.39
C GLN A 197 -5.66 -16.50 39.46
N VAL A 198 -5.41 -17.46 38.59
CA VAL A 198 -6.38 -17.98 37.61
C VAL A 198 -6.18 -19.49 37.50
N ASP A 199 -7.22 -20.25 37.79
CA ASP A 199 -7.19 -21.71 37.65
C ASP A 199 -7.51 -22.16 36.23
N GLY A 200 -6.86 -23.24 35.78
CA GLY A 200 -7.08 -23.89 34.50
C GLY A 200 -5.79 -24.35 33.82
N SER A 201 -5.88 -24.80 32.57
CA SER A 201 -4.69 -25.14 31.79
C SER A 201 -3.85 -23.89 31.47
N ALA A 202 -2.55 -24.06 31.22
CA ALA A 202 -1.64 -22.95 30.92
C ALA A 202 -2.16 -22.01 29.81
N MET A 203 -2.73 -22.58 28.73
CA MET A 203 -3.33 -21.81 27.64
C MET A 203 -4.60 -21.06 28.07
N TYR A 204 -5.42 -21.66 28.93
CA TYR A 204 -6.60 -21.00 29.48
C TYR A 204 -6.22 -19.83 30.39
N ILE A 205 -5.21 -20.01 31.25
CA ILE A 205 -4.68 -18.95 32.14
C ILE A 205 -4.19 -17.76 31.30
N LEU A 206 -3.36 -18.03 30.28
CA LEU A 206 -2.84 -17.00 29.38
C LEU A 206 -3.97 -16.24 28.66
N ALA A 207 -4.90 -16.96 28.03
CA ALA A 207 -6.02 -16.35 27.32
C ALA A 207 -6.90 -15.49 28.24
N LYS A 208 -7.13 -15.94 29.48
CA LYS A 208 -7.95 -15.24 30.47
C LYS A 208 -7.26 -13.98 30.99
N LYS A 209 -5.94 -14.02 31.26
CA LYS A 209 -5.14 -12.85 31.64
C LYS A 209 -5.10 -11.81 30.51
N ILE A 210 -4.84 -12.23 29.27
CA ILE A 210 -4.89 -11.33 28.09
C ILE A 210 -6.27 -10.68 27.94
N LYS A 211 -7.35 -11.46 28.11
CA LYS A 211 -8.74 -10.95 28.04
C LYS A 211 -9.03 -9.93 29.15
N ARG A 212 -8.54 -10.15 30.37
CA ARG A 212 -8.68 -9.22 31.51
C ARG A 212 -7.87 -7.93 31.29
N CYS A 213 -6.61 -8.04 30.86
CA CYS A 213 -5.78 -6.88 30.49
C CYS A 213 -6.51 -6.01 29.47
N ARG A 214 -7.00 -6.64 28.40
CA ARG A 214 -7.79 -5.95 27.36
C ARG A 214 -8.97 -5.17 27.96
N HIS A 215 -9.77 -5.78 28.82
CA HIS A 215 -10.94 -5.09 29.37
C HIS A 215 -10.56 -3.90 30.25
N LYS A 216 -9.55 -4.05 31.14
CA LYS A 216 -9.08 -2.94 31.98
C LYS A 216 -8.49 -1.79 31.13
N ILE A 217 -7.70 -2.11 30.10
CA ILE A 217 -7.12 -1.08 29.21
C ILE A 217 -8.19 -0.36 28.38
N VAL A 218 -9.22 -1.08 27.89
CA VAL A 218 -10.34 -0.45 27.18
C VAL A 218 -11.12 0.49 28.08
N LYS A 219 -11.37 0.10 29.33
CA LYS A 219 -12.06 0.94 30.32
C LYS A 219 -11.23 2.19 30.62
N TRP A 220 -9.94 2.02 30.93
CA TRP A 220 -9.00 3.13 31.11
C TRP A 220 -9.00 4.10 29.92
N GLN A 221 -9.00 3.57 28.68
CA GLN A 221 -9.04 4.38 27.46
C GLN A 221 -10.33 5.20 27.34
N GLN A 222 -11.48 4.68 27.78
CA GLN A 222 -12.76 5.39 27.73
C GLN A 222 -12.77 6.57 28.70
N GLU A 223 -12.15 6.39 29.87
CA GLU A 223 -12.02 7.39 30.93
C GLU A 223 -10.96 8.47 30.58
N HIS A 224 -9.88 8.08 29.90
CA HIS A 224 -8.75 8.95 29.54
C HIS A 224 -8.77 9.37 28.05
N ARG A 225 -9.95 9.65 27.48
CA ARG A 225 -10.07 10.18 26.10
C ARG A 225 -9.52 11.61 26.01
N SER A 226 -8.19 11.76 26.07
CA SER A 226 -7.53 13.01 25.72
C SER A 226 -7.65 13.21 24.21
N ASN A 227 -8.53 14.13 23.81
CA ASN A 227 -8.58 14.57 22.43
C ASN A 227 -7.41 15.53 22.22
N SER A 228 -6.23 15.00 21.87
CA SER A 228 -5.00 15.80 21.68
C SER A 228 -5.21 17.02 20.78
N LYS A 229 -6.16 16.94 19.85
CA LYS A 229 -6.57 18.08 19.02
C LYS A 229 -7.22 19.22 19.82
N VAL A 230 -8.12 18.91 20.75
CA VAL A 230 -8.76 19.92 21.63
C VAL A 230 -7.73 20.53 22.57
N GLU A 231 -6.79 19.72 23.07
CA GLU A 231 -5.69 20.19 23.92
C GLU A 231 -4.73 21.12 23.14
N ILE A 232 -4.36 20.75 21.91
CA ILE A 232 -3.56 21.59 21.01
C ILE A 232 -4.28 22.91 20.72
N ASP A 233 -5.57 22.87 20.36
CA ASP A 233 -6.35 24.07 20.04
C ASP A 233 -6.43 25.00 21.26
N LEU A 234 -6.66 24.46 22.46
CA LEU A 234 -6.71 25.22 23.72
C LEU A 234 -5.35 25.86 24.06
N LEU A 235 -4.26 25.10 23.97
CA LEU A 235 -2.91 25.58 24.27
C LEU A 235 -2.47 26.66 23.26
N GLN A 236 -2.82 26.51 21.98
CA GLN A 236 -2.58 27.52 20.96
C GLN A 236 -3.36 28.81 21.22
N SER A 237 -4.65 28.71 21.58
CA SER A 237 -5.46 29.90 21.94
C SER A 237 -4.89 30.62 23.16
N LYS A 238 -4.48 29.87 24.19
CA LYS A 238 -3.90 30.45 25.41
C LYS A 238 -2.55 31.12 25.15
N LEU A 239 -1.72 30.56 24.27
CA LEU A 239 -0.46 31.15 23.84
C LEU A 239 -0.68 32.45 23.06
N GLU A 240 -1.70 32.50 22.21
CA GLU A 240 -2.06 33.70 21.45
C GLU A 240 -2.60 34.82 22.36
N GLU A 241 -3.45 34.49 23.33
CA GLU A 241 -3.94 35.45 24.33
C GLU A 241 -2.80 36.10 25.12
N LEU A 242 -1.80 35.32 25.55
CA LEU A 242 -0.63 35.84 26.26
C LEU A 242 0.23 36.74 25.38
N ARG A 243 0.40 36.38 24.11
CA ARG A 243 1.15 37.19 23.14
C ARG A 243 0.44 38.51 22.82
N LEU A 244 -0.89 38.51 22.71
CA LEU A 244 -1.69 39.72 22.56
C LEU A 244 -1.66 40.62 23.81
N ALA A 245 -1.48 40.03 24.99
CA ALA A 245 -1.27 40.75 26.24
C ALA A 245 0.16 41.31 26.40
N GLY A 246 1.02 41.21 25.38
CA GLY A 246 2.40 41.72 25.39
C GLY A 246 3.39 40.84 26.14
N ILE A 247 2.99 39.61 26.53
CA ILE A 247 3.87 38.65 27.18
C ILE A 247 4.45 37.75 26.09
N HIS A 248 5.75 37.89 25.84
CA HIS A 248 6.46 37.17 24.78
C HIS A 248 7.47 36.12 25.30
N GLY A 249 7.71 36.07 26.62
CA GLY A 249 8.56 35.07 27.26
C GLY A 249 8.31 34.94 28.77
N GLY A 250 9.03 34.02 29.41
CA GLY A 250 8.91 33.70 30.83
C GLY A 250 8.41 32.27 31.08
N ASP A 251 8.51 31.81 32.33
CA ASP A 251 8.26 30.41 32.71
C ASP A 251 6.87 29.91 32.28
N ILE A 252 5.86 30.79 32.31
CA ILE A 252 4.49 30.48 31.90
C ILE A 252 4.39 30.17 30.40
N ILE A 253 5.13 30.91 29.55
CA ILE A 253 5.14 30.67 28.10
C ILE A 253 5.92 29.41 27.78
N SER A 254 7.08 29.21 28.40
CA SER A 254 7.87 27.99 28.23
C SER A 254 7.09 26.74 28.66
N GLU A 255 6.35 26.81 29.78
CA GLU A 255 5.52 25.69 30.24
C GLU A 255 4.37 25.37 29.26
N ILE A 256 3.73 26.40 28.67
CA ILE A 256 2.68 26.22 27.66
C ILE A 256 3.26 25.68 26.35
N GLU A 257 4.42 26.17 25.91
CA GLU A 257 5.11 25.71 24.71
C GLU A 257 5.58 24.25 24.85
N ASP A 258 6.11 23.85 26.02
CA ASP A 258 6.48 22.47 26.32
C ASP A 258 5.26 21.53 26.33
N LYS A 259 4.14 21.98 26.92
CA LYS A 259 2.88 21.23 26.89
C LYS A 259 2.33 21.10 25.48
N LEU A 260 2.41 22.17 24.68
CA LEU A 260 1.97 22.18 23.29
C LEU A 260 2.84 21.26 22.43
N GLU A 261 4.17 21.29 22.62
CA GLU A 261 5.08 20.39 21.92
C GLU A 261 4.78 18.93 22.25
N LYS A 262 4.61 18.58 23.53
CA LYS A 262 4.20 17.22 23.94
C LYS A 262 2.86 16.81 23.33
N ALA A 263 1.87 17.70 23.31
CA ALA A 263 0.56 17.42 22.71
C ALA A 263 0.66 17.21 21.18
N LEU A 264 1.47 18.00 20.48
CA LEU A 264 1.75 17.86 19.05
C LEU A 264 2.51 16.56 18.73
N GLN A 265 3.49 16.19 19.54
CA GLN A 265 4.24 14.92 19.41
C GLN A 265 3.31 13.71 19.64
N ASN A 266 2.39 13.81 20.59
CA ASN A 266 1.37 12.79 20.85
C ASN A 266 0.39 12.65 19.68
N GLU A 267 -0.04 13.77 19.08
CA GLU A 267 -0.88 13.77 17.89
C GLU A 267 -0.14 13.17 16.68
N GLU A 268 1.13 13.53 16.49
CA GLU A 268 1.97 12.98 15.42
C GLU A 268 2.09 11.44 15.54
N SER A 269 2.36 10.95 16.75
CA SER A 269 2.49 9.52 17.04
C SER A 269 1.18 8.76 16.80
N TYR A 270 0.04 9.33 17.22
CA TYR A 270 -1.28 8.75 16.95
C TYR A 270 -1.55 8.58 15.43
N TRP A 271 -1.20 9.57 14.61
CA TRP A 271 -1.41 9.49 13.18
C TRP A 271 -0.44 8.52 12.48
N LYS A 272 0.81 8.40 12.94
CA LYS A 272 1.76 7.38 12.45
C LYS A 272 1.20 5.96 12.61
N ASP A 273 0.66 5.65 13.79
CA ASP A 273 0.04 4.36 14.11
C ASP A 273 -1.21 4.10 13.25
N LYS A 274 -2.08 5.12 13.13
CA LYS A 274 -3.34 5.02 12.38
C LYS A 274 -3.13 4.81 10.89
N PHE A 275 -2.09 5.40 10.31
CA PHE A 275 -1.73 5.21 8.91
C PHE A 275 -0.86 3.97 8.66
N ARG A 276 -0.64 3.13 9.68
CA ARG A 276 0.20 1.92 9.61
C ARG A 276 1.54 2.24 8.96
N VAL A 277 2.16 3.36 9.37
CA VAL A 277 3.56 3.65 9.03
C VAL A 277 4.42 2.66 9.82
N LYS A 278 4.35 1.38 9.44
CA LYS A 278 5.29 0.37 9.91
C LYS A 278 6.60 0.70 9.25
N TRP A 279 7.63 0.82 10.08
CA TRP A 279 9.02 1.02 9.69
C TRP A 279 9.35 2.43 9.20
N LEU A 280 9.79 3.27 10.14
CA LEU A 280 11.08 3.95 10.08
C LEU A 280 11.29 4.78 11.35
N LYS A 281 12.33 4.39 12.10
CA LYS A 281 13.02 5.11 13.19
C LYS A 281 12.49 4.93 14.62
N SER A 282 13.09 3.97 15.31
CA SER A 282 13.56 4.19 16.70
C SER A 282 14.70 3.26 17.14
N VAL A 283 15.04 2.16 16.46
CA VAL A 283 15.97 1.16 17.03
C VAL A 283 17.36 1.06 16.37
N ALA A 284 17.62 1.70 15.23
CA ALA A 284 18.99 1.70 14.68
C ALA A 284 19.28 2.98 13.89
N THR A 285 20.24 3.75 14.40
CA THR A 285 20.80 4.94 13.73
C THR A 285 21.86 4.58 12.70
N SER A 286 22.23 3.29 12.56
CA SER A 286 23.22 2.79 11.60
C SER A 286 22.70 1.59 10.79
N ASN A 287 23.17 1.46 9.55
CA ASN A 287 22.85 0.33 8.66
C ASN A 287 23.24 -1.04 9.27
N ALA A 288 24.27 -1.07 10.13
CA ALA A 288 24.69 -2.27 10.85
C ALA A 288 23.67 -2.73 11.91
N GLY A 289 23.06 -1.77 12.63
CA GLY A 289 22.04 -2.09 13.64
C GLY A 289 20.76 -2.67 13.02
N ILE A 290 20.41 -2.24 11.80
CA ILE A 290 19.26 -2.78 11.06
C ILE A 290 19.50 -4.23 10.63
N ALA A 291 20.71 -4.56 10.17
CA ALA A 291 21.08 -5.91 9.79
C ALA A 291 21.07 -6.87 10.99
N SER A 292 21.64 -6.45 12.13
CA SER A 292 21.69 -7.25 13.36
C SER A 292 20.30 -7.61 13.91
N VAL A 293 19.35 -6.67 13.89
CA VAL A 293 17.98 -6.92 14.37
C VAL A 293 17.23 -7.90 13.45
N ALA A 294 17.42 -7.79 12.14
CA ALA A 294 16.83 -8.73 11.18
C ALA A 294 17.45 -10.13 11.32
N GLU A 295 18.76 -10.21 11.50
CA GLU A 295 19.48 -11.47 11.69
C GLU A 295 19.05 -12.19 12.98
N SER A 296 18.92 -11.46 14.09
CA SER A 296 18.42 -12.02 15.36
C SER A 296 16.98 -12.53 15.24
N TYR A 297 16.10 -11.79 14.56
CA TYR A 297 14.70 -12.17 14.39
C TYR A 297 14.52 -13.45 13.58
N PHE A 298 15.29 -13.62 12.49
CA PHE A 298 15.20 -14.84 11.69
C PHE A 298 15.96 -16.02 12.32
N LYS A 299 17.04 -15.76 13.05
CA LYS A 299 17.75 -16.81 13.79
C LYS A 299 16.86 -17.45 14.86
N ASP A 300 16.07 -16.66 15.58
CA ASP A 300 15.07 -17.16 16.55
C ASP A 300 13.92 -17.94 15.90
N ILE A 301 13.50 -17.55 14.70
CA ILE A 301 12.42 -18.26 13.96
C ILE A 301 12.89 -19.60 13.40
N PHE A 302 14.17 -19.72 13.03
CA PHE A 302 14.72 -20.89 12.34
C PHE A 302 15.60 -21.79 13.21
N SER A 303 15.79 -21.47 14.50
CA SER A 303 16.40 -22.39 15.45
C SER A 303 15.33 -23.08 16.29
N SER A 304 15.05 -24.34 15.96
CA SER A 304 14.09 -25.18 16.68
C SER A 304 14.63 -25.56 18.06
N THR A 305 13.98 -25.11 19.13
CA THR A 305 14.13 -25.70 20.47
C THR A 305 13.21 -26.92 20.57
N CYS A 306 13.64 -28.08 20.08
CA CYS A 306 13.01 -29.35 20.43
C CYS A 306 14.04 -30.49 20.34
N HIS A 307 14.38 -31.08 21.49
CA HIS A 307 15.35 -32.18 21.62
C HIS A 307 14.68 -33.54 21.90
N GLU A 308 13.39 -33.70 21.63
CA GLU A 308 12.71 -34.99 21.89
C GLU A 308 12.11 -35.62 20.63
N ASN A 309 12.37 -36.92 20.49
CA ASN A 309 11.95 -37.76 19.37
C ASN A 309 10.42 -37.91 19.37
N PRO A 310 9.69 -37.48 18.31
CA PRO A 310 8.23 -37.49 18.28
C PRO A 310 7.61 -38.85 17.94
N GLU A 311 8.40 -39.89 17.67
CA GLU A 311 7.95 -41.27 17.40
C GLU A 311 6.88 -41.81 18.40
N PRO A 312 6.98 -41.57 19.73
CA PRO A 312 5.97 -42.04 20.69
C PRO A 312 4.60 -41.36 20.56
N LEU A 313 4.48 -40.23 19.83
CA LEU A 313 3.20 -39.55 19.59
C LEU A 313 2.39 -40.21 18.47
N PHE A 314 2.99 -41.09 17.68
CA PHE A 314 2.36 -41.74 16.53
C PHE A 314 2.02 -43.21 16.77
N THR A 315 2.31 -43.75 17.95
CA THR A 315 2.14 -45.18 18.28
C THR A 315 0.68 -45.62 18.28
N ASP A 316 -0.26 -44.69 18.52
CA ASP A 316 -1.71 -44.95 18.53
C ASP A 316 -2.39 -44.68 17.17
N PHE A 317 -1.64 -44.31 16.12
CA PHE A 317 -2.20 -44.05 14.81
C PHE A 317 -2.30 -45.33 13.98
N GLU A 318 -3.52 -45.87 13.83
CA GLU A 318 -3.76 -46.95 12.88
C GLU A 318 -3.62 -46.45 11.42
N PRO A 319 -2.75 -47.08 10.60
CA PRO A 319 -2.58 -46.70 9.20
C PRO A 319 -3.84 -47.02 8.38
N LYS A 320 -4.60 -45.98 8.03
CA LYS A 320 -5.84 -46.08 7.23
C LYS A 320 -5.65 -46.37 5.74
N VAL A 321 -4.41 -46.46 5.25
CA VAL A 321 -4.12 -46.76 3.84
C VAL A 321 -3.94 -48.27 3.67
N THR A 322 -5.01 -48.95 3.27
CA THR A 322 -5.00 -50.39 3.04
C THR A 322 -4.10 -50.78 1.85
N ALA A 323 -3.62 -52.02 1.81
CA ALA A 323 -2.82 -52.54 0.68
C ALA A 323 -3.56 -52.44 -0.68
N GLN A 324 -4.90 -52.39 -0.65
CA GLN A 324 -5.74 -52.15 -1.82
C GLN A 324 -5.69 -50.68 -2.27
N MET A 325 -5.65 -49.72 -1.33
CA MET A 325 -5.46 -48.30 -1.64
C MET A 325 -4.06 -48.05 -2.22
N LYS A 326 -3.03 -48.71 -1.68
CA LYS A 326 -1.65 -48.62 -2.19
C LYS A 326 -1.54 -49.13 -3.64
N ARG A 327 -2.15 -50.28 -3.97
CA ARG A 327 -2.25 -50.79 -5.35
C ARG A 327 -3.04 -49.86 -6.28
N ARG A 328 -4.07 -49.19 -5.78
CA ARG A 328 -4.92 -48.27 -6.55
C ARG A 328 -4.23 -46.93 -6.86
N LEU A 329 -3.25 -46.53 -6.06
CA LEU A 329 -2.41 -45.34 -6.22
C LEU A 329 -1.21 -45.56 -7.16
N GLN A 330 -0.75 -46.80 -7.31
CA GLN A 330 0.41 -47.15 -8.15
C GLN A 330 0.06 -47.49 -9.61
N ARG A 331 -1.21 -47.43 -10.02
CA ARG A 331 -1.60 -47.71 -11.41
C ARG A 331 -1.26 -46.56 -12.36
N PRO A 332 -0.88 -46.84 -13.62
CA PRO A 332 -0.67 -45.81 -14.64
C PRO A 332 -1.92 -44.95 -14.85
N VAL A 333 -1.74 -43.64 -14.96
CA VAL A 333 -2.84 -42.68 -15.11
C VAL A 333 -3.31 -42.67 -16.56
N THR A 334 -4.58 -43.02 -16.81
CA THR A 334 -5.19 -42.96 -18.15
C THR A 334 -5.69 -41.56 -18.50
N MET A 335 -5.72 -41.23 -19.79
CA MET A 335 -6.06 -39.89 -20.29
C MET A 335 -7.49 -39.45 -19.93
N GLU A 336 -8.46 -40.38 -19.87
CA GLU A 336 -9.81 -40.10 -19.34
C GLU A 336 -9.80 -39.63 -17.88
N LYS A 337 -8.85 -40.13 -17.09
CA LYS A 337 -8.74 -39.86 -15.66
C LYS A 337 -8.08 -38.51 -15.40
N VAL A 338 -7.10 -38.14 -16.24
CA VAL A 338 -6.55 -36.79 -16.32
C VAL A 338 -7.68 -35.82 -16.65
N LYS A 339 -8.43 -36.09 -17.72
CA LYS A 339 -9.54 -35.23 -18.16
C LYS A 339 -10.58 -35.03 -17.05
N ARG A 340 -11.00 -36.11 -16.40
CA ARG A 340 -12.00 -36.04 -15.31
C ARG A 340 -11.48 -35.34 -14.05
N ALA A 341 -10.18 -35.43 -13.75
CA ALA A 341 -9.56 -34.70 -12.65
C ALA A 341 -9.36 -33.21 -12.97
N THR A 342 -8.97 -32.87 -14.19
CA THR A 342 -8.84 -31.48 -14.65
C THR A 342 -10.18 -30.73 -14.63
N PHE A 343 -11.28 -31.42 -14.97
CA PHE A 343 -12.62 -30.82 -14.97
C PHE A 343 -13.39 -30.93 -13.63
N SER A 344 -12.84 -31.60 -12.62
CA SER A 344 -13.41 -31.66 -11.26
C SER A 344 -12.73 -30.70 -10.27
N ILE A 345 -11.72 -29.95 -10.73
CA ILE A 345 -11.07 -28.88 -9.98
C ILE A 345 -11.99 -27.65 -10.01
N HIS A 346 -12.44 -27.22 -8.83
CA HIS A 346 -13.22 -25.98 -8.65
C HIS A 346 -12.41 -24.79 -9.21
N PRO A 347 -13.03 -23.78 -9.86
CA PRO A 347 -12.33 -22.66 -10.52
C PRO A 347 -11.45 -21.77 -9.63
N GLN A 348 -11.30 -22.11 -8.34
CA GLN A 348 -10.41 -21.45 -7.38
C GLN A 348 -9.18 -22.29 -6.99
N SER A 349 -9.03 -23.49 -7.56
CA SER A 349 -7.96 -24.44 -7.24
C SER A 349 -7.04 -24.69 -8.45
N ALA A 350 -6.67 -23.65 -9.19
CA ALA A 350 -5.79 -23.77 -10.35
C ALA A 350 -4.36 -24.24 -9.93
N PRO A 351 -3.71 -25.11 -10.71
CA PRO A 351 -2.26 -25.32 -10.61
C PRO A 351 -1.56 -23.98 -10.87
N GLY A 352 -0.47 -23.71 -10.14
CA GLY A 352 0.18 -22.39 -10.16
C GLY A 352 0.44 -21.88 -11.57
N ASP A 353 0.17 -20.59 -11.77
CA ASP A 353 0.21 -19.89 -13.07
C ASP A 353 1.57 -20.04 -13.80
N ASP A 354 2.63 -20.35 -13.06
CA ASP A 354 4.02 -20.49 -13.50
C ASP A 354 4.27 -21.65 -14.49
N GLU A 355 3.53 -22.76 -14.40
CA GLU A 355 3.74 -23.92 -15.29
C GLU A 355 3.35 -23.62 -16.75
N GLY A 356 2.35 -22.76 -16.95
CA GLY A 356 1.87 -22.36 -18.28
C GLY A 356 2.88 -21.49 -19.04
N LEU A 357 3.54 -20.57 -18.34
CA LEU A 357 4.56 -19.70 -18.92
C LEU A 357 5.85 -20.49 -19.23
N SER A 358 6.29 -21.36 -18.32
CA SER A 358 7.43 -22.25 -18.56
C SER A 358 7.22 -23.14 -19.78
N PHE A 359 6.02 -23.67 -19.97
CA PHE A 359 5.67 -24.48 -21.15
C PHE A 359 5.80 -23.68 -22.46
N LEU A 360 5.27 -22.44 -22.50
CA LEU A 360 5.37 -21.59 -23.67
C LEU A 360 6.82 -21.23 -24.02
N LEU A 361 7.63 -20.92 -23.01
CA LEU A 361 9.04 -20.58 -23.19
C LEU A 361 9.86 -21.78 -23.69
N HIS A 362 9.64 -22.97 -23.13
CA HIS A 362 10.29 -24.19 -23.64
C HIS A 362 9.86 -24.52 -25.07
N LYS A 363 8.58 -24.35 -25.41
CA LYS A 363 8.09 -24.57 -26.77
C LYS A 363 8.67 -23.57 -27.77
N ALA A 364 8.82 -22.31 -27.35
CA ALA A 364 9.47 -21.28 -28.16
C ALA A 364 10.96 -21.57 -28.40
N GLU A 365 11.67 -22.09 -27.40
CA GLU A 365 13.07 -22.52 -27.55
C GLU A 365 13.20 -23.73 -28.48
N GLN A 366 12.32 -24.74 -28.35
CA GLN A 366 12.26 -25.89 -29.26
C GLN A 366 12.01 -25.45 -30.71
N ASN A 367 11.15 -24.45 -30.91
CA ASN A 367 10.85 -23.86 -32.21
C ASN A 367 11.88 -22.83 -32.69
N ARG A 368 13.00 -22.65 -31.97
CA ARG A 368 14.08 -21.69 -32.28
C ARG A 368 13.63 -20.22 -32.38
N LEU A 369 12.51 -19.87 -31.74
CA LEU A 369 12.02 -18.49 -31.65
C LEU A 369 12.80 -17.67 -30.61
N ILE A 370 13.29 -18.36 -29.57
CA ILE A 370 14.19 -17.80 -28.55
C ILE A 370 15.37 -18.75 -28.36
N GLN A 371 16.49 -18.21 -27.88
CA GLN A 371 17.69 -19.00 -27.57
C GLN A 371 18.04 -18.77 -26.10
N GLY A 372 17.97 -19.83 -25.29
CA GLY A 372 18.40 -19.79 -23.90
C GLY A 372 19.91 -19.64 -23.74
N LEU A 373 20.33 -19.21 -22.57
CA LEU A 373 21.74 -19.10 -22.18
C LEU A 373 22.34 -20.50 -22.03
N GLN A 374 23.48 -20.73 -22.67
CA GLN A 374 24.26 -21.96 -22.55
C GLN A 374 25.71 -21.61 -22.22
N ILE A 375 26.14 -21.92 -21.00
CA ILE A 375 27.48 -21.57 -20.51
C ILE A 375 28.56 -22.45 -21.15
N HIS A 376 28.27 -23.74 -21.33
CA HIS A 376 29.20 -24.70 -21.94
C HIS A 376 28.44 -25.70 -22.81
N ARG A 377 29.09 -26.29 -23.83
CA ARG A 377 28.45 -27.20 -24.80
C ARG A 377 27.76 -28.42 -24.18
N ARG A 378 28.20 -28.83 -22.99
CA ARG A 378 27.63 -29.95 -22.22
C ARG A 378 26.59 -29.53 -21.17
N CYS A 379 26.36 -28.24 -20.97
CA CYS A 379 25.39 -27.74 -20.01
C CYS A 379 24.00 -27.60 -20.66
N PRO A 380 22.92 -27.80 -19.88
CA PRO A 380 21.57 -27.51 -20.34
C PRO A 380 21.43 -26.02 -20.65
N LYS A 381 20.56 -25.71 -21.62
CA LYS A 381 20.19 -24.33 -21.94
C LYS A 381 19.16 -23.85 -20.92
N VAL A 382 19.37 -22.66 -20.38
CA VAL A 382 18.46 -22.03 -19.44
C VAL A 382 17.85 -20.82 -20.12
N ASN A 383 16.52 -20.82 -20.29
CA ASN A 383 15.80 -19.71 -20.90
C ASN A 383 14.97 -18.90 -19.89
N HIS A 384 14.68 -19.45 -18.70
CA HIS A 384 14.04 -18.72 -17.61
C HIS A 384 14.44 -19.29 -16.22
N LEU A 385 14.33 -18.44 -15.19
CA LEU A 385 14.33 -18.81 -13.77
C LEU A 385 13.10 -18.17 -13.13
N LEU A 386 12.24 -19.00 -12.54
CA LEU A 386 11.08 -18.54 -11.79
C LEU A 386 11.36 -18.73 -10.29
N PHE A 387 11.20 -17.66 -9.51
CA PHE A 387 11.39 -17.66 -8.07
C PHE A 387 10.26 -16.88 -7.40
N ALA A 388 9.25 -17.60 -6.89
CA ALA A 388 8.06 -17.01 -6.27
C ALA A 388 7.39 -15.96 -7.16
N ASP A 389 7.41 -14.69 -6.78
CA ASP A 389 6.89 -13.57 -7.54
C ASP A 389 7.86 -13.04 -8.60
N ASP A 390 9.10 -13.54 -8.66
CA ASP A 390 10.15 -13.07 -9.54
C ASP A 390 10.45 -13.99 -10.76
N SER A 391 10.43 -13.41 -11.97
CA SER A 391 10.70 -14.14 -13.23
C SER A 391 11.87 -13.51 -13.98
N ILE A 392 12.95 -14.29 -14.17
CA ILE A 392 14.15 -13.87 -14.91
C ILE A 392 14.22 -14.63 -16.22
N LEU A 393 14.17 -13.91 -17.34
CA LEU A 393 14.26 -14.49 -18.68
C LEU A 393 15.66 -14.32 -19.26
N PHE A 394 16.20 -15.40 -19.82
CA PHE A 394 17.50 -15.44 -20.49
C PHE A 394 17.30 -15.58 -21.99
N CYS A 395 17.82 -14.61 -22.74
CA CYS A 395 17.75 -14.64 -24.19
C CYS A 395 18.97 -13.98 -24.85
N LYS A 396 19.18 -14.27 -26.12
CA LYS A 396 20.15 -13.54 -26.94
C LYS A 396 19.67 -12.09 -27.08
N ALA A 397 20.59 -11.14 -26.89
CA ALA A 397 20.31 -9.71 -27.04
C ALA A 397 20.15 -9.32 -28.54
N SER A 398 19.07 -9.79 -29.17
CA SER A 398 18.67 -9.39 -30.52
C SER A 398 17.26 -8.79 -30.51
N PRO A 399 16.97 -7.83 -31.40
CA PRO A 399 15.62 -7.27 -31.54
C PRO A 399 14.55 -8.32 -31.82
N GLU A 400 14.87 -9.35 -32.63
CA GLU A 400 13.90 -10.42 -32.93
C GLU A 400 13.60 -11.27 -31.70
N ALA A 401 14.63 -11.63 -30.92
CA ALA A 401 14.46 -12.42 -29.70
C ALA A 401 13.60 -11.68 -28.66
N CYS A 402 13.84 -10.38 -28.47
CA CYS A 402 13.01 -9.54 -27.61
C CYS A 402 11.56 -9.46 -28.11
N SER A 403 11.35 -9.27 -29.41
CA SER A 403 10.01 -9.22 -30.01
C SER A 403 9.25 -10.53 -29.83
N ASN A 404 9.92 -11.68 -29.99
CA ASN A 404 9.34 -13.01 -29.81
C ASN A 404 8.96 -13.27 -28.35
N ILE A 405 9.81 -12.88 -27.39
CA ILE A 405 9.49 -12.98 -25.97
C ILE A 405 8.28 -12.13 -25.61
N LEU A 406 8.22 -10.89 -26.12
CA LEU A 406 7.07 -10.01 -25.90
C LEU A 406 5.79 -10.62 -26.48
N HIS A 407 5.85 -11.19 -27.69
CA HIS A 407 4.70 -11.87 -28.28
C HIS A 407 4.22 -13.06 -27.43
N LEU A 408 5.16 -13.85 -26.88
CA LEU A 408 4.84 -14.99 -26.02
C LEU A 408 4.21 -14.54 -24.70
N LEU A 409 4.73 -13.48 -24.08
CA LEU A 409 4.16 -12.89 -22.87
C LEU A 409 2.76 -12.36 -23.14
N ASN A 410 2.56 -11.57 -24.22
CA ASN A 410 1.23 -11.07 -24.59
C ASN A 410 0.23 -12.21 -24.88
N SER A 411 0.69 -13.28 -25.53
CA SER A 411 -0.13 -14.47 -25.78
C SER A 411 -0.53 -15.15 -24.47
N TYR A 412 0.43 -15.36 -23.57
CA TYR A 412 0.18 -15.89 -22.23
C TYR A 412 -0.79 -15.01 -21.44
N GLU A 413 -0.62 -13.68 -21.47
CA GLU A 413 -1.49 -12.69 -20.82
C GLU A 413 -2.93 -12.73 -21.35
N SER A 414 -3.08 -12.83 -22.68
CA SER A 414 -4.40 -12.93 -23.32
C SER A 414 -5.16 -14.21 -22.98
N ILE A 415 -4.43 -15.31 -22.75
CA ILE A 415 -5.01 -16.62 -22.45
C ILE A 415 -5.27 -16.77 -20.94
N SER A 416 -4.35 -16.32 -20.10
CA SER A 416 -4.45 -16.40 -18.63
C SER A 416 -5.38 -15.36 -18.02
N GLY A 417 -5.67 -14.27 -18.74
CA GLY A 417 -6.42 -13.13 -18.21
C GLY A 417 -5.61 -12.26 -17.24
N GLN A 418 -4.33 -12.56 -17.01
CA GLN A 418 -3.41 -11.75 -16.22
C GLN A 418 -2.96 -10.51 -17.01
N ARG A 419 -3.85 -9.54 -17.21
CA ARG A 419 -3.48 -8.25 -17.76
C ARG A 419 -2.85 -7.35 -16.69
N ASP A 420 -1.56 -7.06 -16.92
CA ASP A 420 -0.78 -5.92 -16.44
C ASP A 420 -0.57 -5.76 -14.93
N LYS A 421 0.56 -6.30 -14.45
CA LYS A 421 1.52 -5.67 -13.51
C LYS A 421 2.47 -6.72 -12.92
N TYR A 422 3.76 -6.57 -13.13
CA TYR A 422 4.74 -7.28 -12.31
C TYR A 422 5.10 -6.40 -11.11
N LEU A 423 4.80 -6.88 -9.89
CA LEU A 423 4.98 -6.13 -8.64
C LEU A 423 4.39 -4.70 -8.67
N GLY A 424 3.29 -4.51 -9.39
CA GLY A 424 2.61 -3.22 -9.51
C GLY A 424 3.27 -2.22 -10.47
N LEU A 425 4.23 -2.66 -11.28
CA LEU A 425 4.96 -1.91 -12.31
C LEU A 425 4.56 -2.36 -13.74
N PRO A 426 4.73 -1.50 -14.77
CA PRO A 426 4.48 -1.88 -16.15
C PRO A 426 5.47 -2.96 -16.61
N SER A 427 4.98 -4.03 -17.24
CA SER A 427 5.78 -5.08 -17.89
C SER A 427 6.54 -4.54 -19.12
N THR A 428 6.05 -3.43 -19.70
CA THR A 428 6.68 -2.72 -20.82
C THR A 428 6.81 -1.22 -20.55
N VAL A 429 8.00 -0.67 -20.78
CA VAL A 429 8.20 0.79 -20.85
C VAL A 429 8.16 1.19 -22.33
N SER A 430 7.04 1.77 -22.76
CA SER A 430 6.87 2.22 -24.14
C SER A 430 7.77 3.43 -24.46
N LYS A 431 7.82 3.85 -25.73
CA LYS A 431 8.54 5.08 -26.14
C LYS A 431 8.14 6.30 -25.30
N SER A 432 6.91 6.34 -24.77
CA SER A 432 6.47 7.35 -23.81
C SER A 432 6.65 6.86 -22.37
N LYS A 433 7.84 7.11 -21.80
CA LYS A 433 8.15 6.81 -20.38
C LYS A 433 7.14 7.46 -19.42
N LYS A 434 6.63 8.65 -19.75
CA LYS A 434 5.62 9.36 -18.94
C LYS A 434 4.27 8.62 -18.93
N ALA A 435 3.83 8.08 -20.07
CA ALA A 435 2.60 7.30 -20.16
C ALA A 435 2.72 5.98 -19.39
N SER A 436 3.86 5.28 -19.53
CA SER A 436 4.13 4.03 -18.83
C SER A 436 4.07 4.16 -17.31
N PHE A 437 4.51 5.28 -16.73
CA PHE A 437 4.52 5.50 -15.28
C PHE A 437 3.36 6.36 -14.75
N SER A 438 2.41 6.76 -15.60
CA SER A 438 1.26 7.59 -15.24
C SER A 438 0.40 6.98 -14.12
N MET A 439 0.35 5.65 -14.03
CA MET A 439 -0.35 4.93 -12.97
C MET A 439 0.12 5.32 -11.56
N ILE A 440 1.40 5.69 -11.37
CA ILE A 440 1.94 6.06 -10.06
C ILE A 440 1.34 7.38 -9.60
N LYS A 441 1.30 8.37 -10.50
CA LYS A 441 0.59 9.63 -10.26
C LYS A 441 -0.86 9.37 -9.92
N GLU A 442 -1.52 8.45 -10.62
CA GLU A 442 -2.92 8.13 -10.37
C GLU A 442 -3.15 7.41 -9.03
N LYS A 443 -2.24 6.52 -8.61
CA LYS A 443 -2.27 5.88 -7.27
C LYS A 443 -2.13 6.93 -6.16
N VAL A 444 -1.17 7.84 -6.32
CA VAL A 444 -0.96 8.98 -5.41
C VAL A 444 -2.23 9.85 -5.38
N ARG A 445 -2.77 10.23 -6.54
CA ARG A 445 -3.98 11.03 -6.67
C ARG A 445 -5.19 10.39 -5.98
N LYS A 446 -5.49 9.12 -6.26
CA LYS A 446 -6.62 8.40 -5.66
C LYS A 446 -6.51 8.32 -4.14
N ARG A 447 -5.30 8.06 -3.61
CA ARG A 447 -5.06 8.04 -2.16
C ARG A 447 -5.24 9.40 -1.51
N ILE A 448 -4.84 10.47 -2.19
CA ILE A 448 -4.97 11.86 -1.73
C ILE A 448 -6.42 12.35 -1.82
N GLN A 449 -7.18 11.94 -2.85
CA GLN A 449 -8.58 12.34 -3.08
C GLN A 449 -9.58 11.59 -2.18
N GLY A 450 -9.31 10.32 -1.86
CA GLY A 450 -10.16 9.52 -0.96
C GLY A 450 -10.12 9.95 0.51
N LEU A 451 -9.32 10.96 0.88
CA LEU A 451 -9.10 11.38 2.26
C LEU A 451 -9.67 12.79 2.51
N LYS A 452 -10.57 12.90 3.49
CA LYS A 452 -11.22 14.16 3.88
C LYS A 452 -10.21 15.14 4.49
N ARG A 453 -9.65 16.03 3.66
CA ARG A 453 -8.67 17.10 4.00
C ARG A 453 -9.08 18.00 5.17
N ASN A 454 -10.39 18.19 5.35
CA ASN A 454 -10.96 19.08 6.37
C ASN A 454 -10.94 18.47 7.78
N LEU A 455 -10.58 17.20 7.93
CA LEU A 455 -10.53 16.50 9.23
C LEU A 455 -9.11 16.40 9.81
N LEU A 456 -8.08 16.75 9.03
CA LEU A 456 -6.68 16.56 9.40
C LEU A 456 -6.04 17.88 9.85
N SER A 457 -5.37 17.86 11.01
CA SER A 457 -4.47 18.92 11.45
C SER A 457 -3.29 19.06 10.48
N SER A 458 -2.56 20.18 10.54
CA SER A 458 -1.34 20.38 9.74
C SER A 458 -0.31 19.25 9.97
N GLY A 459 -0.18 18.76 11.20
CA GLY A 459 0.61 17.58 11.53
C GLY A 459 0.08 16.30 10.88
N GLY A 460 -1.24 16.08 10.93
CA GLY A 460 -1.88 14.95 10.24
C GLY A 460 -1.69 14.98 8.71
N ARG A 461 -1.74 16.18 8.08
CA ARG A 461 -1.45 16.36 6.65
C ARG A 461 0.01 16.06 6.34
N HIS A 462 0.94 16.45 7.22
CA HIS A 462 2.37 16.26 7.05
C HIS A 462 2.74 14.78 6.99
N ILE A 463 2.31 14.03 8.01
CA ILE A 463 2.55 12.59 8.11
C ILE A 463 1.88 11.85 6.95
N LEU A 464 0.68 12.26 6.57
CA LEU A 464 -0.05 11.64 5.48
C LEU A 464 0.65 11.87 4.13
N LEU A 465 1.11 13.09 3.85
CA LEU A 465 1.86 13.38 2.62
C LEU A 465 3.15 12.57 2.54
N LYS A 466 3.82 12.31 3.67
CA LYS A 466 4.96 11.38 3.70
C LYS A 466 4.54 9.94 3.42
N ALA A 467 3.51 9.45 4.11
CA ALA A 467 3.02 8.08 3.95
C ALA A 467 2.47 7.79 2.55
N VAL A 468 2.06 8.81 1.78
CA VAL A 468 1.48 8.66 0.44
C VAL A 468 2.46 9.10 -0.65
N GLY A 469 3.00 10.31 -0.54
CA GLY A 469 3.86 10.93 -1.54
C GLY A 469 5.28 10.38 -1.57
N GLU A 470 5.82 9.91 -0.44
CA GLU A 470 7.16 9.33 -0.38
C GLU A 470 7.10 7.80 -0.51
N ALA A 471 6.16 7.14 0.17
CA ALA A 471 6.13 5.66 0.20
C ALA A 471 5.56 5.01 -1.07
N ILE A 472 4.58 5.60 -1.75
CA ILE A 472 3.99 4.98 -2.96
C ILE A 472 4.99 4.94 -4.12
N PRO A 473 5.72 6.02 -4.43
CA PRO A 473 6.66 6.01 -5.54
C PRO A 473 7.98 5.31 -5.22
N ILE A 474 8.31 5.05 -3.94
CA ILE A 474 9.67 4.63 -3.51
C ILE A 474 10.18 3.39 -4.25
N TYR A 475 9.33 2.38 -4.44
CA TYR A 475 9.68 1.15 -5.12
C TYR A 475 9.96 1.39 -6.61
N THR A 476 9.15 2.23 -7.28
CA THR A 476 9.43 2.58 -8.68
C THR A 476 10.70 3.42 -8.80
N LEU A 477 10.92 4.36 -7.89
CA LEU A 477 12.10 5.22 -7.88
C LEU A 477 13.40 4.42 -7.67
N SER A 478 13.36 3.28 -6.99
CA SER A 478 14.52 2.38 -6.90
C SER A 478 14.78 1.55 -8.16
N CYS A 479 13.74 1.31 -8.98
CA CYS A 479 13.88 0.48 -10.19
C CYS A 479 14.11 1.30 -11.46
N PHE A 480 13.61 2.54 -11.52
CA PHE A 480 13.60 3.34 -12.74
C PHE A 480 13.93 4.81 -12.49
N LYS A 481 14.64 5.43 -13.44
CA LYS A 481 14.70 6.89 -13.55
C LYS A 481 13.38 7.40 -14.12
N LEU A 482 12.55 7.99 -13.27
CA LEU A 482 11.28 8.57 -13.69
C LEU A 482 11.50 9.89 -14.43
N PRO A 483 10.65 10.22 -15.42
CA PRO A 483 10.71 11.52 -16.09
C PRO A 483 10.46 12.67 -15.10
N ASP A 484 11.28 13.71 -15.13
CA ASP A 484 11.15 14.85 -14.22
C ASP A 484 9.79 15.55 -14.34
N GLY A 485 9.20 15.56 -15.55
CA GLY A 485 7.84 16.06 -15.76
C GLY A 485 6.77 15.27 -15.00
N LEU A 486 6.92 13.95 -14.84
CA LEU A 486 6.01 13.14 -14.03
C LEU A 486 6.20 13.42 -12.54
N ILE A 487 7.44 13.56 -12.08
CA ILE A 487 7.75 13.89 -10.69
C ILE A 487 7.17 15.27 -10.33
N SER A 488 7.33 16.26 -11.20
CA SER A 488 6.76 17.60 -11.01
C SER A 488 5.23 17.58 -10.91
N GLU A 489 4.55 16.72 -11.67
CA GLU A 489 3.10 16.54 -11.54
C GLU A 489 2.69 15.91 -10.20
N ILE A 490 3.47 14.94 -9.69
CA ILE A 490 3.26 14.34 -8.37
C ILE A 490 3.49 15.39 -7.27
N HIS A 491 4.58 16.16 -7.33
CA HIS A 491 4.85 17.27 -6.41
C HIS A 491 3.73 18.31 -6.42
N SER A 492 3.19 18.64 -7.59
CA SER A 492 2.04 19.55 -7.71
C SER A 492 0.80 19.00 -7.00
N LEU A 493 0.50 17.71 -7.12
CA LEU A 493 -0.61 17.07 -6.41
C LEU A 493 -0.42 17.11 -4.88
N LEU A 494 0.80 16.87 -4.39
CA LEU A 494 1.13 16.90 -2.97
C LEU A 494 1.04 18.35 -2.42
N SER A 495 1.54 19.32 -3.17
CA SER A 495 1.47 20.75 -2.85
C SER A 495 0.02 21.26 -2.78
N GLN A 496 -0.80 20.90 -3.77
CA GLN A 496 -2.23 21.25 -3.78
C GLN A 496 -2.99 20.63 -2.62
N PHE A 497 -2.60 19.43 -2.18
CA PHE A 497 -3.18 18.82 -0.98
C PHE A 497 -2.78 19.56 0.29
N TRP A 498 -1.53 20.01 0.41
CA TRP A 498 -1.02 20.73 1.57
C TRP A 498 -1.71 22.09 1.77
N TRP A 499 -1.66 22.95 0.73
CA TRP A 499 -2.18 24.32 0.79
C TRP A 499 -3.71 24.40 0.75
N GLY A 500 -4.36 23.36 0.23
CA GLY A 500 -5.81 23.15 0.34
C GLY A 500 -6.68 24.02 -0.58
N GLN A 501 -7.92 23.56 -0.73
CA GLN A 501 -9.01 24.15 -1.52
C GLN A 501 -10.25 24.23 -0.59
N LYS A 502 -10.96 25.35 -0.58
CA LYS A 502 -12.28 25.51 0.05
C LYS A 502 -13.20 26.00 -1.08
N GLY A 503 -14.08 25.14 -1.60
CA GLY A 503 -14.90 25.47 -2.78
C GLY A 503 -14.15 25.40 -4.13
N SER A 504 -14.62 26.15 -5.13
CA SER A 504 -14.10 26.17 -6.51
C SER A 504 -12.86 27.05 -6.72
N GLU A 505 -12.47 27.87 -5.74
CA GLU A 505 -11.33 28.77 -5.87
C GLU A 505 -9.98 28.10 -5.60
N ARG A 506 -8.99 28.42 -6.44
CA ARG A 506 -7.61 27.93 -6.35
C ARG A 506 -6.83 28.86 -5.41
N ARG A 507 -6.51 28.43 -4.18
CA ARG A 507 -5.61 29.21 -3.32
C ARG A 507 -4.17 29.14 -3.84
N MET A 508 -3.47 30.28 -3.78
CA MET A 508 -2.05 30.37 -4.09
C MET A 508 -1.22 29.54 -3.11
N ALA A 509 -0.23 28.82 -3.62
CA ALA A 509 0.79 28.19 -2.79
C ALA A 509 1.70 29.31 -2.25
N TRP A 510 1.61 29.59 -0.96
CA TRP A 510 2.40 30.64 -0.30
C TRP A 510 3.90 30.34 -0.29
N ILE A 511 4.27 29.06 -0.33
CA ILE A 511 5.65 28.60 -0.38
C ILE A 511 5.74 27.50 -1.46
N SER A 512 6.78 27.57 -2.29
CA SER A 512 7.03 26.58 -3.34
C SER A 512 7.32 25.20 -2.75
N TRP A 513 7.00 24.15 -3.51
CA TRP A 513 7.26 22.78 -3.08
C TRP A 513 8.76 22.52 -2.85
N ASP A 514 9.63 23.12 -3.69
CA ASP A 514 11.09 22.99 -3.54
C ASP A 514 11.62 23.62 -2.23
N THR A 515 10.95 24.64 -1.70
CA THR A 515 11.28 25.18 -0.37
C THR A 515 10.74 24.26 0.74
N MET A 516 9.58 23.64 0.54
CA MET A 516 9.01 22.70 1.51
C MET A 516 9.81 21.40 1.65
N THR A 517 10.54 20.99 0.61
CA THR A 517 11.41 19.79 0.63
C THR A 517 12.77 20.01 1.31
N ARG A 518 13.11 21.25 1.67
CA ARG A 518 14.34 21.54 2.44
C ARG A 518 14.26 20.95 3.85
N PRO A 519 15.40 20.60 4.47
CA PRO A 519 15.46 20.22 5.88
C PRO A 519 14.81 21.27 6.80
N ARG A 520 14.22 20.85 7.91
CA ARG A 520 13.62 21.78 8.90
C ARG A 520 14.62 22.80 9.46
N LYS A 521 15.88 22.39 9.60
CA LYS A 521 16.99 23.25 10.03
C LYS A 521 17.29 24.40 9.05
N GLU A 522 16.87 24.26 7.79
CA GLU A 522 17.05 25.24 6.72
C GLU A 522 15.74 25.96 6.37
N GLY A 523 14.74 25.91 7.27
CA GLY A 523 13.45 26.58 7.11
C GLY A 523 12.44 25.85 6.22
N GLY A 524 12.72 24.62 5.80
CA GLY A 524 11.77 23.77 5.08
C GLY A 524 10.86 22.94 5.99
N LEU A 525 9.95 22.16 5.40
CA LEU A 525 9.07 21.26 6.16
C LEU A 525 9.65 19.85 6.29
N GLY A 526 10.71 19.55 5.56
CA GLY A 526 11.39 18.26 5.58
C GLY A 526 10.66 17.16 4.81
N PHE A 527 9.92 17.50 3.76
CA PHE A 527 9.48 16.54 2.74
C PHE A 527 10.66 16.10 1.86
N LYS A 528 10.60 14.92 1.25
CA LYS A 528 11.64 14.50 0.31
C LYS A 528 11.39 15.05 -1.10
N ASP A 529 12.44 15.59 -1.71
CA ASP A 529 12.45 15.80 -3.16
C ASP A 529 12.61 14.44 -3.85
N LEU A 530 11.58 14.04 -4.58
CA LEU A 530 11.53 12.76 -5.30
C LEU A 530 12.56 12.68 -6.43
N ARG A 531 13.02 13.82 -6.99
CA ARG A 531 14.07 13.85 -8.03
C ARG A 531 15.41 13.45 -7.44
N ILE A 532 15.77 14.08 -6.31
CA ILE A 532 16.99 13.78 -5.54
C ILE A 532 16.91 12.35 -5.01
N GLN A 533 15.75 11.95 -4.49
CA GLN A 533 15.53 10.59 -4.01
C GLN A 533 15.62 9.55 -5.14
N ASN A 534 15.12 9.84 -6.35
CA ASN A 534 15.25 8.95 -7.50
C ASN A 534 16.72 8.72 -7.86
N LEU A 535 17.50 9.79 -7.94
CA LEU A 535 18.93 9.72 -8.26
C LEU A 535 19.69 8.96 -7.18
N ALA A 536 19.47 9.30 -5.90
CA ALA A 536 20.11 8.62 -4.78
C ALA A 536 19.75 7.13 -4.72
N LEU A 537 18.49 6.74 -4.98
CA LEU A 537 18.11 5.33 -4.97
C LEU A 537 18.71 4.55 -6.14
N LEU A 538 18.92 5.20 -7.29
CA LEU A 538 19.55 4.59 -8.46
C LEU A 538 21.08 4.51 -8.34
N GLU A 539 21.73 5.55 -7.82
CA GLU A 539 23.18 5.61 -7.61
C GLU A 539 23.64 4.69 -6.48
N ILE A 540 22.87 4.60 -5.38
CA ILE A 540 23.31 3.87 -4.18
C ILE A 540 22.92 2.37 -4.26
N GLY A 541 22.14 1.92 -5.24
CA GLY A 541 21.92 0.48 -5.48
C GLY A 541 21.48 -0.32 -4.24
N VAL A 542 20.73 0.30 -3.31
CA VAL A 542 20.55 -0.28 -1.96
C VAL A 542 19.48 -1.37 -1.93
N LEU A 543 18.66 -1.54 -2.97
CA LEU A 543 17.62 -2.59 -2.99
C LEU A 543 17.41 -3.26 -4.37
N PRO A 544 18.44 -3.83 -5.03
CA PRO A 544 18.18 -4.89 -6.00
C PRO A 544 17.48 -6.04 -5.29
N SER A 545 16.51 -6.68 -5.96
CA SER A 545 15.84 -7.87 -5.42
C SER A 545 16.89 -8.93 -5.02
N TRP A 546 16.51 -9.84 -4.12
CA TRP A 546 17.39 -10.95 -3.73
C TRP A 546 17.94 -11.69 -4.97
N GLY A 547 17.15 -11.83 -6.03
CA GLY A 547 17.60 -12.37 -7.32
C GLY A 547 18.78 -11.59 -7.93
N TRP A 548 18.66 -10.27 -8.04
CA TRP A 548 19.74 -9.44 -8.60
C TRP A 548 20.99 -9.39 -7.73
N ARG A 549 20.85 -9.38 -6.40
CA ARG A 549 21.99 -9.47 -5.47
C ARG A 549 22.71 -10.81 -5.60
N SER A 550 21.97 -11.90 -5.64
CA SER A 550 22.52 -13.25 -5.83
C SER A 550 23.19 -13.41 -7.20
N ILE A 551 22.66 -12.80 -8.26
CA ILE A 551 23.30 -12.78 -9.58
C ILE A 551 24.58 -11.95 -9.56
N LEU A 552 24.59 -10.79 -8.91
CA LEU A 552 25.80 -9.95 -8.79
C LEU A 552 26.89 -10.62 -7.95
N GLU A 553 26.52 -11.31 -6.87
CA GLU A 553 27.47 -12.07 -6.06
C GLU A 553 27.96 -13.32 -6.80
N GLY A 554 27.05 -14.04 -7.48
CA GLY A 554 27.38 -15.15 -8.36
C GLY A 554 28.30 -14.75 -9.51
N ARG A 555 28.14 -13.54 -10.07
CA ARG A 555 29.04 -12.98 -11.09
C ARG A 555 30.49 -12.96 -10.61
N LYS A 556 30.75 -12.57 -9.36
CA LYS A 556 32.12 -12.55 -8.81
C LYS A 556 32.74 -13.96 -8.76
N ILE A 557 31.93 -14.96 -8.43
CA ILE A 557 32.36 -16.37 -8.37
C ILE A 557 32.63 -16.89 -9.79
N VAL A 558 31.70 -16.63 -10.73
CA VAL A 558 31.85 -17.04 -12.13
C VAL A 558 33.07 -16.36 -12.76
N GLN A 559 33.28 -15.06 -12.51
CA GLN A 559 34.47 -14.33 -12.97
C GLN A 559 35.79 -14.92 -12.50
N LYS A 560 35.84 -15.56 -11.31
CA LYS A 560 37.04 -16.26 -10.83
C LYS A 560 37.32 -17.56 -11.58
N GLY A 561 36.32 -18.15 -12.24
CA GLY A 561 36.44 -19.41 -12.98
C GLY A 561 36.48 -19.26 -14.51
N LEU A 562 36.19 -18.07 -15.05
CA LEU A 562 36.27 -17.79 -16.49
C LEU A 562 37.72 -17.58 -16.93
N ASN A 563 38.05 -18.01 -18.14
CA ASN A 563 39.34 -17.74 -18.76
C ASN A 563 39.16 -16.93 -20.04
N TRP A 564 40.14 -16.09 -20.36
CA TRP A 564 40.21 -15.41 -21.64
C TRP A 564 40.63 -16.40 -22.73
N ALA A 565 39.81 -16.49 -23.77
CA ALA A 565 40.20 -17.02 -25.05
C ALA A 565 41.03 -15.97 -25.79
N VAL A 566 42.30 -16.30 -26.08
CA VAL A 566 43.23 -15.43 -26.80
C VAL A 566 42.75 -15.24 -28.23
N GLY A 567 42.46 -14.01 -28.62
CA GLY A 567 41.98 -13.62 -29.95
C GLY A 567 42.86 -12.53 -30.55
N THR A 568 42.43 -11.27 -30.42
CA THR A 568 43.20 -10.08 -30.79
C THR A 568 44.38 -9.82 -29.85
N SER A 569 44.28 -10.28 -28.60
CA SER A 569 45.28 -10.21 -27.54
C SER A 569 45.73 -8.80 -27.12
N GLU A 570 45.08 -7.75 -27.64
CA GLU A 570 45.37 -6.34 -27.34
C GLU A 570 44.96 -5.96 -25.91
N ASP A 571 43.87 -6.55 -25.44
CA ASP A 571 43.24 -6.20 -24.16
C ASP A 571 43.54 -7.20 -23.04
N ILE A 572 44.25 -8.30 -23.32
CA ILE A 572 44.61 -9.32 -22.34
C ILE A 572 45.98 -8.97 -21.74
N ARG A 573 46.02 -8.72 -20.44
CA ARG A 573 47.28 -8.48 -19.73
C ARG A 573 47.99 -9.80 -19.46
N THR A 574 49.30 -9.83 -19.67
CA THR A 574 50.09 -11.06 -19.66
C THR A 574 50.03 -11.79 -18.32
N PHE A 575 50.02 -11.07 -17.19
CA PHE A 575 50.10 -11.65 -15.85
C PHE A 575 48.86 -11.40 -14.98
N GLU A 576 48.03 -10.40 -15.31
CA GLU A 576 46.90 -9.98 -14.48
C GLU A 576 45.57 -10.64 -14.87
N ASP A 577 45.46 -11.13 -16.10
CA ASP A 577 44.25 -11.74 -16.63
C ASP A 577 44.43 -13.26 -16.76
N SER A 578 43.42 -14.05 -16.40
CA SER A 578 43.46 -15.52 -16.52
C SER A 578 43.20 -15.94 -17.96
N TRP A 579 44.24 -16.28 -18.72
CA TRP A 579 44.13 -16.76 -20.11
C TRP A 579 44.73 -18.16 -20.33
N LEU A 580 45.28 -18.77 -19.27
CA LEU A 580 45.71 -20.17 -19.24
C LEU A 580 44.70 -21.07 -18.50
N PRO A 581 44.56 -22.34 -18.88
CA PRO A 581 43.62 -23.27 -18.23
C PRO A 581 43.97 -23.56 -16.76
N PRO A 582 42.97 -23.77 -15.87
CA PRO A 582 43.18 -24.13 -14.47
C PRO A 582 43.94 -25.46 -14.34
N PRO A 583 44.65 -25.70 -13.22
CA PRO A 583 44.71 -24.91 -11.97
C PRO A 583 45.71 -23.74 -11.95
N TYR A 584 46.32 -23.36 -13.08
CA TYR A 584 47.57 -22.59 -13.08
C TYR A 584 47.54 -21.06 -13.27
N PRO A 585 46.40 -20.30 -13.19
CA PRO A 585 46.46 -18.84 -13.08
C PRO A 585 47.31 -18.34 -11.89
N LEU A 586 47.48 -19.19 -10.87
CA LEU A 586 48.27 -18.91 -9.66
C LEU A 586 49.80 -19.03 -9.87
N MET A 587 50.29 -19.73 -10.91
CA MET A 587 51.74 -19.91 -11.10
C MET A 587 52.41 -18.76 -11.86
N ILE A 588 51.66 -18.10 -12.76
CA ILE A 588 52.17 -16.93 -13.50
C ILE A 588 52.29 -15.72 -12.57
N SER A 589 51.36 -15.57 -11.62
CA SER A 589 51.39 -14.46 -10.64
C SER A 589 52.58 -14.51 -9.69
N ASP A 590 53.10 -15.71 -9.41
CA ASP A 590 54.16 -15.97 -8.43
C ASP A 590 55.57 -16.11 -9.07
N MET A 591 55.69 -15.79 -10.37
CA MET A 591 56.97 -15.81 -11.09
C MET A 591 57.94 -14.74 -10.55
N PRO A 592 59.20 -15.09 -10.25
CA PRO A 592 60.16 -14.16 -9.64
C PRO A 592 60.48 -12.93 -10.52
N ASN A 593 60.35 -13.04 -11.85
CA ASN A 593 60.63 -11.97 -12.80
C ASN A 593 59.37 -11.25 -13.31
N ARG A 594 58.19 -11.52 -12.74
CA ARG A 594 56.90 -11.00 -13.24
C ARG A 594 56.91 -9.49 -13.47
N GLN A 595 57.46 -8.72 -12.54
CA GLN A 595 57.39 -7.26 -12.58
C GLN A 595 58.21 -6.71 -13.76
N ALA A 596 59.40 -7.23 -13.99
CA ALA A 596 60.23 -6.84 -15.13
C ALA A 596 59.62 -7.26 -16.48
N ILE A 597 59.03 -8.46 -16.56
CA ILE A 597 58.40 -8.94 -17.79
C ILE A 597 57.10 -8.16 -18.08
N SER A 598 56.33 -7.80 -17.05
CA SER A 598 55.09 -7.00 -17.21
C SER A 598 55.36 -5.57 -17.71
N GLU A 599 56.52 -4.99 -17.38
CA GLU A 599 56.93 -3.68 -17.91
C GLU A 599 57.33 -3.73 -19.39
N LEU A 600 58.00 -4.81 -19.81
CA LEU A 600 58.47 -4.98 -21.19
C LEU A 600 57.41 -5.57 -22.13
N PHE A 601 56.58 -6.47 -21.62
CA PHE A 601 55.58 -7.23 -22.36
C PHE A 601 54.22 -7.22 -21.61
N PRO A 602 53.58 -6.04 -21.50
CA PRO A 602 52.37 -5.84 -20.69
C PRO A 602 51.16 -6.61 -21.20
N ARG A 603 51.13 -7.00 -22.49
CA ARG A 603 49.98 -7.64 -23.12
C ARG A 603 50.36 -8.95 -23.81
N VAL A 604 49.39 -9.86 -23.90
CA VAL A 604 49.59 -11.16 -24.56
C VAL A 604 49.94 -11.00 -26.04
N LYS A 605 49.51 -9.91 -26.70
CA LYS A 605 49.92 -9.59 -28.07
C LYS A 605 51.44 -9.50 -28.24
N ASP A 606 52.15 -9.09 -27.19
CA ASP A 606 53.59 -8.86 -27.24
C ASP A 606 54.37 -10.20 -27.25
N LEU A 607 53.67 -11.32 -26.96
CA LEU A 607 54.20 -12.69 -27.04
C LEU A 607 53.89 -13.38 -28.38
N ILE A 608 53.21 -12.68 -29.30
CA ILE A 608 52.73 -13.22 -30.57
C ILE A 608 53.47 -12.52 -31.72
N THR A 609 53.84 -13.27 -32.75
CA THR A 609 54.48 -12.76 -33.97
C THR A 609 53.48 -12.09 -34.90
N GLU A 610 53.94 -11.28 -35.86
CA GLU A 610 53.08 -10.63 -36.86
C GLU A 610 52.21 -11.63 -37.66
N ASP A 611 52.73 -12.86 -37.89
CA ASP A 611 52.02 -13.96 -38.54
C ASP A 611 50.95 -14.64 -37.66
N ARG A 612 50.67 -14.07 -36.47
CA ARG A 612 49.72 -14.57 -35.46
C ARG A 612 50.06 -15.96 -34.92
N ASN A 613 51.35 -16.25 -34.74
CA ASN A 613 51.83 -17.44 -34.05
C ASN A 613 52.53 -17.05 -32.74
N TRP A 614 52.56 -17.97 -31.77
CA TRP A 614 53.34 -17.74 -30.55
C TRP A 614 54.82 -17.57 -30.88
N ASN A 615 55.46 -16.53 -30.32
CA ASN A 615 56.90 -16.34 -30.45
C ASN A 615 57.63 -17.33 -29.54
N GLN A 616 57.89 -18.52 -30.06
CA GLN A 616 58.38 -19.65 -29.28
C GLN A 616 59.71 -19.37 -28.58
N ASN A 617 60.65 -18.70 -29.25
CA ASN A 617 61.95 -18.34 -28.68
C ASN A 617 61.78 -17.36 -27.53
N LEU A 618 60.98 -16.31 -27.73
CA LEU A 618 60.69 -15.31 -26.70
C LEU A 618 59.99 -15.92 -25.49
N ILE A 619 59.02 -16.81 -25.71
CA ILE A 619 58.29 -17.46 -24.62
C ILE A 619 59.19 -18.40 -23.81
N GLN A 620 60.08 -19.15 -24.46
CA GLN A 620 61.03 -20.03 -23.77
C GLN A 620 62.13 -19.26 -23.02
N GLU A 621 62.43 -18.02 -23.44
CA GLU A 621 63.36 -17.13 -22.74
C GLU A 621 62.72 -16.43 -21.55
N LEU A 622 61.47 -15.97 -21.69
CA LEU A 622 60.75 -15.19 -20.68
C LEU A 622 60.11 -16.07 -19.58
N PHE A 623 59.71 -17.30 -19.92
CA PHE A 623 58.96 -18.18 -19.01
C PHE A 623 59.72 -19.48 -18.74
N SER A 624 59.50 -20.07 -17.55
CA SER A 624 60.05 -21.40 -17.25
C SER A 624 59.53 -22.43 -18.25
N GLN A 625 60.29 -23.52 -18.44
CA GLN A 625 59.94 -24.56 -19.41
C GLN A 625 58.52 -25.11 -19.20
N ASP A 626 58.09 -25.26 -17.95
CA ASP A 626 56.74 -25.73 -17.61
C ASP A 626 55.65 -24.75 -18.07
N VAL A 627 55.87 -23.44 -17.90
CA VAL A 627 54.92 -22.39 -18.32
C VAL A 627 54.92 -22.24 -19.85
N ALA A 628 56.08 -22.28 -20.49
CA ALA A 628 56.19 -22.25 -21.95
C ALA A 628 55.42 -23.43 -22.60
N ASN A 629 55.53 -24.63 -22.05
CA ASN A 629 54.80 -25.81 -22.51
C ASN A 629 53.28 -25.69 -22.38
N MET A 630 52.78 -24.78 -21.53
CA MET A 630 51.35 -24.48 -21.39
C MET A 630 50.88 -23.37 -22.31
N ILE A 631 51.73 -22.37 -22.61
CA ILE A 631 51.39 -21.24 -23.49
C ILE A 631 51.31 -21.70 -24.95
N LEU A 632 52.32 -22.43 -25.43
CA LEU A 632 52.45 -22.78 -26.85
C LEU A 632 51.25 -23.57 -27.43
N PRO A 633 50.58 -24.47 -26.68
CA PRO A 633 49.37 -25.16 -27.15
C PRO A 633 48.09 -24.31 -27.15
N VAL A 634 48.08 -23.12 -26.55
CA VAL A 634 46.89 -22.27 -26.50
C VAL A 634 46.54 -21.79 -27.91
N LYS A 635 45.33 -22.10 -28.37
CA LYS A 635 44.90 -21.71 -29.72
C LYS A 635 44.55 -20.23 -29.77
N ILE A 636 45.23 -19.48 -30.64
CA ILE A 636 44.88 -18.09 -30.98
C ILE A 636 43.65 -18.09 -31.90
N GLN A 637 42.58 -17.44 -31.48
CA GLN A 637 41.32 -17.36 -32.22
C GLN A 637 41.35 -16.21 -33.24
N GLN A 638 40.63 -16.38 -34.35
CA GLN A 638 40.49 -15.32 -35.36
C GLN A 638 39.57 -14.16 -34.91
N SER A 639 38.70 -14.38 -33.91
CA SER A 639 37.82 -13.35 -33.37
C SER A 639 38.47 -12.52 -32.25
N ARG A 640 37.85 -11.39 -31.86
CA ARG A 640 38.22 -10.63 -30.65
C ARG A 640 38.27 -11.50 -29.39
N ASP A 641 39.06 -11.03 -28.42
CA ASP A 641 39.22 -11.64 -27.09
C ASP A 641 37.86 -11.83 -26.39
N LYS A 642 37.65 -13.00 -25.76
CA LYS A 642 36.39 -13.35 -25.09
C LYS A 642 36.65 -14.11 -23.80
N LEU A 643 35.85 -13.84 -22.77
CA LEU A 643 35.78 -14.68 -21.57
C LEU A 643 34.94 -15.94 -21.88
N GLN A 644 35.46 -17.11 -21.52
CA GLN A 644 34.86 -18.43 -21.72
C GLN A 644 34.83 -19.24 -20.42
#